data_AF-A0A2M6ZHT3-F1
#
_entry.id   AF-A0A2M6ZHT3-F1
#
_cell.length_a   1.000
_cell.length_b   1.000
_cell.length_c   1.000
_cell.angle_alpha   90.00
_cell.angle_beta   90.00
_cell.angle_gamma   90.00
#
_symmetry.space_group_name_H-M   'P 1'
#
loop_
_entity.id
_entity.type
_entity.pdbx_description
1 polymer ?
#
loop_
_entity_poly.entity_id
_entity_poly.type
_entity_poly.pdbx_seq_one_letter_code
_entity_poly.pdbx_strand_id
1 'polypeptide(L)'
;MIKEREMAQKLLVSVLEKRLLDASLILAEISRYIYQKEKIEELISLEIKARERGLDTNFYKIQREILGKINRGINLKELDFGAFLVIGGRYIFNGKISSDELLQIRENYEDILKQKSARLSSKVIDYVFKEKYTPQEEKFWEISTGVSGSLKAVEELHLKLETKEIRRKQYLEAIRLGKRRNSFSEEMKKQENNIQEIYRSAIPLSSFFFKEKDPEKCEEIFGKFLAKNKKAWQKLITNFSVSPEEITQEIETVFRGGEILESEYQGLAKRIGKFFELCKDDKAIENVAKVAELLDIALLMQETIKIEDEHSAWVAFARFFDLTINNHIFDYYPYHYSIERTSAFKNWSRDKIFKLATLHHRITYQYIRAIIEKKTEFKDKTTASKNLWFGKIQKGKIIEQAIGIKVEKEEEKFWFSYARFRDISTLIHDGYPIPEIVDSFDPELIKFRERVNIGIVYPLGNTTVSVALEQGPKLAKDNNINLFLVPFPEIEKGLLKAREAFFRDENNNWKLVRFSNLIVLHACWLHFTHPLRMEIEQLGLPLIQPFLWESATYLKCEYPAMLKGSGVALPKQENWYRKDTERFNEKAKVKIRKIIKDLARDCEVIIVKAEKESGGRRSKILPVRDGKIFYADKIEELVEISYDISKTDNVVIQEAIKSNVRELYTNKFLETLKERFIRELGIGIDVDAPLFSYFRVILMKRPSGEFIPTHYITVVSSAAIANVGQGGRLFEYRDEKINVKYREDLRREMERVSPSSIKAEEKYIKNNRRKIIESYLELHPEFAKGVSFEEKVNKIGVADWNILYEMGDYIPVFLVNRNDEVVKVYDEENEVFIPLSKNVRHGGSTSGMIKIKIYDDKGKVQNPPVKLFEGDKKRNLFWSYAREKKKKRKMRSLAVVKIEPNPGAGLWRPHNDRVKLAGRDGEGVYLVFSILGEWGKKYKDLTKSKKSI
;
A
#
# COMPACT_ATOMS: atom_id res chain seq x y z
N MET A 1 -6.98 11.14 15.13
CA MET A 1 -6.31 9.91 15.62
C MET A 1 -4.81 9.82 15.31
N ILE A 2 -4.33 9.57 14.08
CA ILE A 2 -2.86 9.48 13.81
C ILE A 2 -2.14 10.78 14.21
N LYS A 3 -2.65 11.92 13.75
CA LYS A 3 -2.12 13.25 14.12
C LYS A 3 -2.18 13.52 15.63
N GLU A 4 -3.24 13.07 16.32
CA GLU A 4 -3.37 13.20 17.78
C GLU A 4 -2.34 12.33 18.51
N ARG A 5 -2.10 11.10 18.04
CA ARG A 5 -1.05 10.22 18.56
C ARG A 5 0.33 10.84 18.36
N GLU A 6 0.64 11.37 17.19
CA GLU A 6 1.93 12.02 16.89
C GLU A 6 2.15 13.27 17.74
N MET A 7 1.16 14.15 17.87
CA MET A 7 1.25 15.35 18.71
C MET A 7 1.39 14.98 20.19
N ALA A 8 0.63 13.99 20.68
CA ALA A 8 0.76 13.51 22.05
C ALA A 8 2.10 12.81 22.30
N GLN A 9 2.63 12.07 21.33
CA GLN A 9 3.94 11.44 21.43
C GLN A 9 5.05 12.49 21.50
N LYS A 10 5.01 13.51 20.63
CA LYS A 10 5.94 14.64 20.69
C LYS A 10 5.85 15.37 22.02
N LEU A 11 4.64 15.64 22.51
CA LEU A 11 4.41 16.29 23.80
C LEU A 11 5.02 15.47 24.95
N LEU A 12 4.74 14.17 25.01
CA LEU A 12 5.24 13.27 26.04
C LEU A 12 6.78 13.22 26.04
N VAL A 13 7.38 13.05 24.86
CA VAL A 13 8.84 13.02 24.71
C VAL A 13 9.45 14.35 25.18
N SER A 14 8.91 15.49 24.74
CA SER A 14 9.38 16.80 25.18
C SER A 14 9.24 17.02 26.69
N VAL A 15 8.16 16.52 27.32
CA VAL A 15 8.01 16.56 28.78
C VAL A 15 9.05 15.66 29.47
N LEU A 16 9.16 14.39 29.09
CA LEU A 16 10.08 13.44 29.72
C LEU A 16 11.56 13.83 29.55
N GLU A 17 11.90 14.51 28.46
CA GLU A 17 13.23 15.06 28.20
C GLU A 17 13.47 16.45 28.82
N LYS A 18 12.52 16.96 29.61
CA LYS A 18 12.56 18.29 30.26
C LYS A 18 12.68 19.46 29.28
N ARG A 19 12.30 19.26 28.01
CA ARG A 19 12.18 20.32 26.99
C ARG A 19 10.82 21.04 27.14
N LEU A 20 10.64 21.74 28.26
CA LEU A 20 9.35 22.31 28.65
C LEU A 20 8.85 23.42 27.72
N LEU A 21 9.75 24.13 27.05
CA LEU A 21 9.41 25.18 26.08
C LEU A 21 8.82 24.57 24.81
N ASP A 22 9.44 23.51 24.27
CA ASP A 22 8.94 22.71 23.16
C ASP A 22 7.58 22.09 23.50
N ALA A 23 7.47 21.48 24.69
CA ALA A 23 6.22 20.89 25.17
C ALA A 23 5.09 21.93 25.26
N SER A 24 5.38 23.16 25.67
CA SER A 24 4.39 24.24 25.72
C SER A 24 3.93 24.68 24.32
N LEU A 25 4.85 24.73 23.35
CA LEU A 25 4.52 25.04 21.95
C LEU A 25 3.65 23.94 21.32
N ILE A 26 3.97 22.68 21.60
CA ILE A 26 3.20 21.52 21.13
C ILE A 26 1.79 21.52 21.76
N LEU A 27 1.67 21.85 23.06
CA LEU A 27 0.38 21.96 23.73
C LEU A 27 -0.48 23.08 23.11
N ALA A 28 0.13 24.21 22.74
CA ALA A 28 -0.57 25.29 22.03
C ALA A 28 -1.00 24.89 20.61
N GLU A 29 -0.24 24.02 19.93
CA GLU A 29 -0.63 23.42 18.65
C GLU A 29 -1.82 22.47 18.82
N ILE A 30 -1.79 21.62 19.85
CA ILE A 30 -2.88 20.69 20.18
C ILE A 30 -4.17 21.46 20.49
N SER A 31 -4.09 22.54 21.28
CA SER A 31 -5.25 23.40 21.58
C SER A 31 -5.84 24.02 20.31
N ARG A 32 -4.99 24.57 19.42
CA ARG A 32 -5.43 25.08 18.11
C ARG A 32 -6.08 24.00 17.24
N TYR A 33 -5.52 22.79 17.25
CA TYR A 33 -6.08 21.66 16.50
C TYR A 33 -7.45 21.23 17.03
N ILE A 34 -7.63 21.16 18.36
CA ILE A 34 -8.91 20.85 19.01
C ILE A 34 -9.98 21.86 18.58
N TYR A 35 -9.63 23.15 18.59
CA TYR A 35 -10.52 24.25 18.17
C TYR A 35 -10.88 24.13 16.68
N GLN A 36 -9.88 24.09 15.79
CA GLN A 36 -10.07 24.03 14.33
C GLN A 36 -10.84 22.79 13.84
N LYS A 37 -10.86 21.72 14.63
CA LYS A 37 -11.56 20.47 14.32
C LYS A 37 -12.88 20.32 15.05
N GLU A 38 -13.37 21.36 15.72
CA GLU A 38 -14.67 21.39 16.40
C GLU A 38 -14.86 20.18 17.34
N LYS A 39 -13.78 19.72 17.99
CA LYS A 39 -13.76 18.45 18.73
C LYS A 39 -14.74 18.41 19.90
N ILE A 40 -15.03 19.57 20.49
CA ILE A 40 -16.01 19.70 21.57
C ILE A 40 -17.44 19.48 21.04
N GLU A 41 -17.74 19.99 19.85
CA GLU A 41 -19.05 19.84 19.20
C GLU A 41 -19.27 18.39 18.73
N GLU A 42 -18.20 17.76 18.21
CA GLU A 42 -18.18 16.32 17.90
C GLU A 42 -18.52 15.48 19.15
N LEU A 43 -17.90 15.78 20.30
CA LEU A 43 -18.19 15.08 21.57
C LEU A 43 -19.61 15.32 22.08
N ILE A 44 -20.15 16.54 21.94
CA ILE A 44 -21.54 16.84 22.31
C ILE A 44 -22.51 16.03 21.44
N SER A 45 -22.24 15.92 20.13
CA SER A 45 -23.04 15.07 19.23
C SER A 45 -23.00 13.60 19.64
N LEU A 46 -21.82 13.09 20.01
CA LEU A 46 -21.64 11.71 20.46
C LEU A 46 -22.32 11.45 21.81
N GLU A 47 -22.25 12.40 22.76
CA GLU A 47 -22.92 12.30 24.05
C GLU A 47 -24.45 12.24 23.88
N ILE A 48 -25.02 13.09 23.01
CA ILE A 48 -26.47 13.09 22.70
C ILE A 48 -26.88 11.75 22.11
N LYS A 49 -26.13 11.24 21.12
CA LYS A 49 -26.40 9.92 20.50
C LYS A 49 -26.27 8.76 21.48
N ALA A 50 -25.33 8.82 22.42
CA ALA A 50 -25.19 7.81 23.47
C ALA A 50 -26.37 7.85 24.45
N ARG A 51 -26.85 9.05 24.81
CA ARG A 51 -28.02 9.26 25.68
C ARG A 51 -29.30 8.74 25.05
N GLU A 52 -29.53 9.00 23.76
CA GLU A 52 -30.67 8.47 22.99
C GLU A 52 -30.71 6.93 22.94
N ARG A 53 -29.56 6.28 23.15
CA ARG A 53 -29.41 4.81 23.13
C ARG A 53 -29.32 4.18 24.53
N GLY A 54 -29.50 4.96 25.60
CA GLY A 54 -29.44 4.47 26.98
C GLY A 54 -28.05 4.01 27.44
N LEU A 55 -26.98 4.52 26.81
CA LEU A 55 -25.60 4.15 27.12
C LEU A 55 -24.98 5.06 28.18
N ASP A 56 -23.89 4.59 28.82
CA ASP A 56 -23.12 5.41 29.76
C ASP A 56 -22.50 6.61 29.03
N THR A 57 -22.75 7.80 29.58
CA THR A 57 -22.30 9.08 29.03
C THR A 57 -21.13 9.68 29.81
N ASN A 58 -20.71 9.05 30.92
CA ASN A 58 -19.70 9.59 31.82
C ASN A 58 -18.36 9.82 31.13
N PHE A 59 -17.95 8.90 30.24
CA PHE A 59 -16.73 9.05 29.44
C PHE A 59 -16.74 10.30 28.57
N TYR A 60 -17.84 10.55 27.84
CA TYR A 60 -17.97 11.73 26.97
C TYR A 60 -18.01 13.03 27.79
N LYS A 61 -18.67 13.02 28.96
CA LYS A 61 -18.69 14.16 29.88
C LYS A 61 -17.30 14.52 30.38
N ILE A 62 -16.51 13.51 30.77
CA ILE A 62 -15.11 13.67 31.23
C ILE A 62 -14.25 14.25 30.10
N GLN A 63 -14.33 13.69 28.90
CA GLN A 63 -13.57 14.21 27.76
C GLN A 63 -13.96 15.64 27.40
N ARG A 64 -15.26 15.96 27.42
CA ARG A 64 -15.76 17.30 27.15
C ARG A 64 -15.26 18.33 28.16
N GLU A 65 -15.23 17.98 29.45
CA GLU A 65 -14.70 18.87 30.49
C GLU A 65 -13.20 19.15 30.27
N ILE A 66 -12.42 18.10 30.00
CA ILE A 66 -10.97 18.21 29.77
C ILE A 66 -10.67 19.01 28.50
N LEU A 67 -11.29 18.67 27.36
CA LEU A 67 -11.08 19.41 26.11
C LEU A 67 -11.59 20.85 26.22
N GLY A 68 -12.68 21.08 26.98
CA GLY A 68 -13.19 22.42 27.26
C GLY A 68 -12.19 23.28 28.03
N LYS A 69 -11.46 22.73 29.01
CA LYS A 69 -10.38 23.42 29.70
C LYS A 69 -9.23 23.74 28.75
N ILE A 70 -8.79 22.76 27.96
CA ILE A 70 -7.67 22.91 27.00
C ILE A 70 -7.96 23.96 25.93
N ASN A 71 -9.21 24.04 25.47
CA ASN A 71 -9.66 25.01 24.48
C ASN A 71 -9.69 26.45 25.02
N ARG A 72 -9.80 26.64 26.34
CA ARG A 72 -9.71 27.96 27.01
C ARG A 72 -8.26 28.38 27.29
N GLY A 73 -7.29 27.54 26.94
CA GLY A 73 -5.88 27.77 27.20
C GLY A 73 -5.48 27.26 28.58
N ILE A 74 -4.90 26.07 28.63
CA ILE A 74 -4.22 25.57 29.84
C ILE A 74 -2.71 25.73 29.66
N ASN A 75 -2.01 25.95 30.76
CA ASN A 75 -0.55 25.87 30.74
C ASN A 75 -0.07 24.41 30.87
N LEU A 76 1.20 24.17 30.53
CA LEU A 76 1.77 22.82 30.57
C LEU A 76 1.73 22.20 31.98
N LYS A 77 1.83 23.01 33.04
CA LYS A 77 1.77 22.54 34.44
C LYS A 77 0.37 22.10 34.85
N GLU A 78 -0.67 22.59 34.18
CA GLU A 78 -2.08 22.24 34.43
C GLU A 78 -2.55 21.03 33.60
N LEU A 79 -1.76 20.58 32.61
CA LEU A 79 -2.07 19.38 31.84
C LEU A 79 -1.70 18.13 32.63
N ASP A 80 -2.63 17.64 33.46
CA ASP A 80 -2.45 16.39 34.19
C ASP A 80 -2.36 15.17 33.25
N PHE A 81 -1.90 14.04 33.80
CA PHE A 81 -1.69 12.84 33.00
C PHE A 81 -3.00 12.28 32.41
N GLY A 82 -4.14 12.45 33.09
CA GLY A 82 -5.44 12.05 32.58
C GLY A 82 -5.85 12.87 31.35
N ALA A 83 -5.64 14.18 31.40
CA ALA A 83 -5.85 15.10 30.30
C ALA A 83 -4.92 14.79 29.12
N PHE A 84 -3.66 14.44 29.40
CA PHE A 84 -2.71 13.94 28.40
C PHE A 84 -3.21 12.68 27.67
N LEU A 85 -3.75 11.70 28.41
CA LEU A 85 -4.34 10.50 27.79
C LEU A 85 -5.51 10.83 26.87
N VAL A 86 -6.34 11.81 27.24
CA VAL A 86 -7.53 12.23 26.46
C VAL A 86 -7.16 12.92 25.14
N ILE A 87 -6.11 13.74 25.11
CA ILE A 87 -5.69 14.45 23.87
C ILE A 87 -4.92 13.59 22.87
N GLY A 88 -4.52 12.38 23.26
CA GLY A 88 -3.88 11.43 22.34
C GLY A 88 -2.97 10.40 23.02
N GLY A 89 -2.62 10.58 24.30
CA GLY A 89 -1.76 9.66 25.04
C GLY A 89 -2.29 8.23 25.09
N ARG A 90 -3.61 8.02 25.08
CA ARG A 90 -4.22 6.67 25.03
C ARG A 90 -3.80 5.85 23.80
N TYR A 91 -3.58 6.50 22.66
CA TYR A 91 -3.15 5.82 21.42
C TYR A 91 -1.66 5.41 21.47
N ILE A 92 -0.91 5.98 22.41
CA ILE A 92 0.47 5.61 22.68
C ILE A 92 0.47 4.32 23.49
N PHE A 93 -0.32 4.23 24.56
CA PHE A 93 -0.15 3.21 25.61
C PHE A 93 -1.12 2.03 25.58
N ASN A 94 -2.37 2.22 25.13
CA ASN A 94 -3.41 1.19 25.29
C ASN A 94 -2.99 -0.14 24.62
N GLY A 95 -3.10 -1.23 25.40
CA GLY A 95 -2.77 -2.59 24.97
C GLY A 95 -1.28 -2.88 24.76
N LYS A 96 -0.38 -1.96 25.12
CA LYS A 96 1.08 -2.09 24.89
C LYS A 96 1.90 -2.14 26.17
N ILE A 97 1.44 -1.52 27.25
CA ILE A 97 2.17 -1.42 28.52
C ILE A 97 1.30 -1.86 29.70
N SER A 98 1.91 -2.41 30.75
CA SER A 98 1.21 -2.81 31.97
C SER A 98 0.68 -1.59 32.74
N SER A 99 -0.20 -1.82 33.71
CA SER A 99 -0.68 -0.77 34.62
C SER A 99 0.47 -0.19 35.43
N ASP A 100 1.44 -1.03 35.83
CA ASP A 100 2.64 -0.59 36.54
C ASP A 100 3.56 0.29 35.66
N GLU A 101 3.74 -0.08 34.39
CA GLU A 101 4.50 0.74 33.43
C GLU A 101 3.82 2.08 33.19
N LEU A 102 2.49 2.11 33.09
CA LEU A 102 1.74 3.36 32.97
C LEU A 102 1.89 4.23 34.22
N LEU A 103 1.82 3.63 35.41
CA LEU A 103 2.02 4.35 36.67
C LEU A 103 3.42 4.96 36.74
N GLN A 104 4.45 4.22 36.33
CA GLN A 104 5.82 4.75 36.31
C GLN A 104 5.97 5.93 35.34
N ILE A 105 5.35 5.85 34.16
CA ILE A 105 5.36 6.96 33.19
C ILE A 105 4.60 8.17 33.75
N ARG A 106 3.46 7.92 34.40
CA ARG A 106 2.66 8.95 35.05
C ARG A 106 3.43 9.67 36.14
N GLU A 107 4.10 8.93 37.03
CA GLU A 107 4.92 9.52 38.11
C GLU A 107 6.01 10.41 37.54
N ASN A 108 6.76 9.92 36.55
CA ASN A 108 7.79 10.71 35.88
C ASN A 108 7.22 11.98 35.22
N TYR A 109 6.06 11.86 34.58
CA TYR A 109 5.37 12.97 33.93
C TYR A 109 4.90 14.02 34.95
N GLU A 110 4.25 13.59 36.04
CA GLU A 110 3.75 14.46 37.11
C GLU A 110 4.91 15.13 37.87
N ASP A 111 5.99 14.40 38.15
CA ASP A 111 7.19 14.91 38.82
C ASP A 111 7.91 16.00 38.01
N ILE A 112 8.11 15.77 36.71
CA ILE A 112 8.78 16.74 35.85
C ILE A 112 7.98 18.04 35.74
N LEU A 113 6.64 17.93 35.69
CA LEU A 113 5.75 19.09 35.64
C LEU A 113 5.46 19.69 37.02
N LYS A 114 6.00 19.10 38.10
CA LYS A 114 5.78 19.49 39.51
C LYS A 114 4.29 19.53 39.87
N GLN A 115 3.53 18.56 39.37
CA GLN A 115 2.11 18.40 39.65
C GLN A 115 1.94 17.70 41.00
N LYS A 116 1.10 18.22 41.89
CA LYS A 116 0.64 17.45 43.06
C LYS A 116 -0.34 16.39 42.55
N SER A 117 -0.21 15.15 43.00
CA SER A 117 -1.05 14.00 42.64
C SER A 117 -2.54 14.37 42.67
N ALA A 118 -3.07 14.80 41.53
CA ALA A 118 -4.40 15.36 41.43
C ALA A 118 -5.41 14.23 41.38
N ARG A 119 -6.38 14.23 42.32
CA ARG A 119 -7.46 13.23 42.43
C ARG A 119 -8.32 13.06 41.17
N LEU A 120 -8.18 13.91 40.14
CA LEU A 120 -8.88 13.76 38.86
C LEU A 120 -8.27 12.70 37.92
N SER A 121 -6.97 12.35 38.02
CA SER A 121 -6.32 11.50 37.03
C SER A 121 -6.67 10.01 37.15
N SER A 122 -6.93 9.49 38.35
CA SER A 122 -7.23 8.06 38.56
C SER A 122 -8.54 7.62 37.91
N LYS A 123 -9.63 8.38 38.11
CA LYS A 123 -10.92 8.09 37.48
C LYS A 123 -10.86 8.15 35.96
N VAL A 124 -10.06 9.06 35.39
CA VAL A 124 -9.92 9.20 33.93
C VAL A 124 -9.16 8.01 33.34
N ILE A 125 -8.11 7.55 34.02
CA ILE A 125 -7.31 6.40 33.61
C ILE A 125 -8.19 5.15 33.52
N ASP A 126 -9.09 4.90 34.48
CA ASP A 126 -9.98 3.73 34.47
C ASP A 126 -10.87 3.63 33.22
N TYR A 127 -11.27 4.78 32.64
CA TYR A 127 -12.08 4.80 31.42
C TYR A 127 -11.25 4.90 30.12
N VAL A 128 -10.03 5.46 30.19
CA VAL A 128 -9.25 5.84 29.02
C VAL A 128 -8.12 4.85 28.71
N PHE A 129 -7.60 4.17 29.73
CA PHE A 129 -6.50 3.22 29.61
C PHE A 129 -6.98 1.77 29.58
N LYS A 130 -6.29 0.94 28.79
CA LYS A 130 -6.42 -0.52 28.82
C LYS A 130 -5.04 -1.14 28.92
N GLU A 131 -4.83 -1.96 29.94
CA GLU A 131 -3.56 -2.62 30.24
C GLU A 131 -3.08 -3.55 29.10
N LYS A 132 -1.77 -3.81 29.07
CA LYS A 132 -1.15 -4.88 28.28
C LYS A 132 -1.87 -6.19 28.52
N TYR A 133 -2.39 -6.75 27.45
CA TYR A 133 -3.08 -8.03 27.48
C TYR A 133 -2.05 -9.16 27.54
N THR A 134 -1.99 -9.87 28.66
CA THR A 134 -1.40 -11.21 28.77
C THR A 134 -2.51 -12.23 28.59
N PRO A 135 -2.44 -13.14 27.59
CA PRO A 135 -3.45 -14.16 27.41
C PRO A 135 -3.52 -15.06 28.65
N GLN A 136 -4.73 -15.42 29.09
CA GLN A 136 -4.88 -16.64 29.88
C GLN A 136 -4.62 -17.81 28.93
N GLU A 137 -3.55 -18.57 29.20
CA GLU A 137 -3.18 -19.75 28.44
C GLU A 137 -4.34 -20.76 28.38
N GLU A 138 -4.95 -20.93 27.20
CA GLU A 138 -5.42 -22.27 26.85
C GLU A 138 -4.17 -23.10 26.57
N LYS A 139 -3.85 -24.00 27.52
CA LYS A 139 -2.71 -24.93 27.48
C LYS A 139 -2.58 -25.60 26.11
N PHE A 140 -1.62 -25.13 25.31
CA PHE A 140 -1.01 -25.94 24.26
C PHE A 140 0.19 -26.65 24.87
N TRP A 141 0.19 -27.98 24.76
CA TRP A 141 1.26 -28.85 25.25
C TRP A 141 2.55 -28.61 24.47
N GLU A 142 3.54 -28.00 25.12
CA GLU A 142 4.94 -28.11 24.70
C GLU A 142 5.46 -29.50 25.07
N ILE A 143 5.95 -30.23 24.06
CA ILE A 143 6.86 -31.34 24.28
C ILE A 143 8.21 -30.75 24.70
N SER A 144 8.62 -31.11 25.90
CA SER A 144 9.90 -30.77 26.51
C SER A 144 11.10 -31.25 25.69
N THR A 145 12.05 -30.35 25.46
CA THR A 145 13.47 -30.67 25.66
C THR A 145 14.03 -29.59 26.58
N GLY A 146 14.16 -29.93 27.87
CA GLY A 146 14.50 -29.00 28.93
C GLY A 146 15.97 -28.59 28.96
N VAL A 147 16.20 -27.35 29.41
CA VAL A 147 16.90 -27.05 30.67
C VAL A 147 16.30 -25.75 31.21
N SER A 148 15.36 -25.82 32.16
CA SER A 148 14.88 -24.68 32.92
C SER A 148 15.51 -24.69 34.31
N GLY A 149 16.16 -23.60 34.69
CA GLY A 149 16.48 -23.34 36.09
C GLY A 149 17.66 -22.39 36.27
N SER A 150 17.46 -21.08 36.01
CA SER A 150 18.26 -19.96 36.58
C SER A 150 17.86 -18.54 36.09
N LEU A 151 16.79 -18.33 35.30
CA LEU A 151 16.60 -17.03 34.61
C LEU A 151 16.01 -15.89 35.45
N LYS A 152 15.25 -16.17 36.51
CA LYS A 152 14.54 -15.10 37.26
C LYS A 152 15.44 -14.19 38.11
N ALA A 153 16.62 -14.66 38.55
CA ALA A 153 17.61 -13.81 39.21
C ALA A 153 18.51 -13.05 38.22
N VAL A 154 18.52 -13.48 36.95
CA VAL A 154 19.28 -12.84 35.85
C VAL A 154 18.45 -11.72 35.19
N GLU A 155 17.12 -11.86 35.14
CA GLU A 155 16.18 -10.86 34.60
C GLU A 155 16.15 -9.55 35.42
N GLU A 156 16.12 -9.62 36.76
CA GLU A 156 16.13 -8.40 37.60
C GLU A 156 17.48 -7.65 37.58
N LEU A 157 18.59 -8.37 37.34
CA LEU A 157 19.90 -7.77 37.12
C LEU A 157 20.02 -7.15 35.71
N HIS A 158 19.39 -7.76 34.69
CA HIS A 158 19.30 -7.23 33.33
C HIS A 158 18.48 -5.93 33.24
N LEU A 159 17.32 -5.86 33.89
CA LEU A 159 16.42 -4.69 33.87
C LEU A 159 17.06 -3.41 34.47
N LYS A 160 17.91 -3.57 35.50
CA LYS A 160 18.66 -2.44 36.09
C LYS A 160 19.87 -2.01 35.24
N LEU A 161 20.49 -2.93 34.51
CA LEU A 161 21.59 -2.64 33.58
C LEU A 161 21.09 -1.94 32.30
N GLU A 162 19.96 -2.40 31.73
CA GLU A 162 19.34 -1.79 30.54
C GLU A 162 18.93 -0.33 30.77
N THR A 163 18.38 0.02 31.93
CA THR A 163 17.95 1.40 32.23
C THR A 163 19.14 2.39 32.30
N LYS A 164 20.32 1.91 32.73
CA LYS A 164 21.56 2.72 32.79
C LYS A 164 22.24 2.78 31.44
N GLU A 165 22.26 1.68 30.69
CA GLU A 165 22.81 1.64 29.33
C GLU A 165 21.99 2.46 28.34
N ILE A 166 20.65 2.45 28.42
CA ILE A 166 19.78 3.28 27.59
C ILE A 166 20.01 4.77 27.88
N ARG A 167 20.07 5.18 29.16
CA ARG A 167 20.39 6.57 29.53
C ARG A 167 21.80 6.99 29.10
N ARG A 168 22.77 6.08 29.20
CA ARG A 168 24.14 6.30 28.70
C ARG A 168 24.17 6.43 27.17
N LYS A 169 23.45 5.58 26.44
CA LYS A 169 23.30 5.65 24.98
C LYS A 169 22.66 6.99 24.57
N GLN A 170 21.56 7.39 25.21
CA GLN A 170 20.90 8.68 24.97
C GLN A 170 21.80 9.89 25.27
N TYR A 171 22.57 9.84 26.35
CA TYR A 171 23.52 10.90 26.69
C TYR A 171 24.68 10.99 25.68
N LEU A 172 25.25 9.86 25.27
CA LEU A 172 26.30 9.80 24.25
C LEU A 172 25.79 10.27 22.89
N GLU A 173 24.56 9.93 22.54
CA GLU A 173 23.88 10.40 21.33
C GLU A 173 23.65 11.92 21.35
N ALA A 174 23.24 12.48 22.50
CA ALA A 174 23.12 13.94 22.66
C ALA A 174 24.47 14.67 22.50
N ILE A 175 25.57 14.12 23.03
CA ILE A 175 26.92 14.66 22.83
C ILE A 175 27.32 14.62 21.35
N ARG A 176 27.11 13.47 20.69
CA ARG A 176 27.39 13.26 19.26
C ARG A 176 26.63 14.26 18.39
N LEU A 177 25.34 14.45 18.65
CA LEU A 177 24.52 15.45 17.96
C LEU A 177 24.97 16.89 18.26
N GLY A 178 25.47 17.16 19.47
CA GLY A 178 26.10 18.44 19.81
C GLY A 178 27.29 18.77 18.91
N LYS A 179 28.19 17.80 18.68
CA LYS A 179 29.34 17.95 17.76
C LYS A 179 28.91 18.19 16.32
N ARG A 180 27.90 17.46 15.85
CA ARG A 180 27.28 17.68 14.52
C ARG A 180 26.75 19.10 14.37
N ARG A 181 26.01 19.62 15.36
CA ARG A 181 25.45 20.99 15.34
C ARG A 181 26.53 22.07 15.36
N ASN A 182 27.58 21.89 16.16
CA ASN A 182 28.68 22.85 16.25
C ASN A 182 29.42 22.97 14.92
N SER A 183 29.85 21.83 14.37
CA SER A 183 30.55 21.79 13.07
C SER A 183 29.68 22.27 11.90
N PHE A 184 28.38 21.97 11.92
CA PHE A 184 27.40 22.55 10.99
C PHE A 184 27.39 24.08 11.05
N SER A 185 27.29 24.64 12.27
CA SER A 185 27.22 26.09 12.48
C SER A 185 28.50 26.81 12.07
N GLU A 186 29.66 26.20 12.31
CA GLU A 186 30.96 26.73 11.85
C GLU A 186 31.07 26.72 10.33
N GLU A 187 30.68 25.63 9.69
CA GLU A 187 30.78 25.49 8.24
C GLU A 187 29.81 26.44 7.52
N MET A 188 28.64 26.73 8.10
CA MET A 188 27.69 27.71 7.57
C MET A 188 28.26 29.14 7.46
N LYS A 189 29.27 29.50 8.27
CA LYS A 189 29.92 30.83 8.23
C LYS A 189 30.80 31.04 6.99
N LYS A 190 31.23 29.96 6.32
CA LYS A 190 32.10 30.05 5.13
C LYS A 190 31.29 30.45 3.90
N GLN A 191 31.83 31.33 3.07
CA GLN A 191 31.19 31.73 1.81
C GLN A 191 31.55 30.77 0.67
N GLU A 192 30.54 30.40 -0.13
CA GLU A 192 30.70 29.64 -1.37
C GLU A 192 29.79 30.25 -2.44
N ASN A 193 30.30 30.38 -3.66
CA ASN A 193 29.68 31.27 -4.65
C ASN A 193 28.63 30.55 -5.49
N ASN A 194 28.83 29.27 -5.83
CA ASN A 194 27.95 28.52 -6.73
C ASN A 194 27.81 27.03 -6.35
N ILE A 195 26.78 26.37 -6.92
CA ILE A 195 26.46 24.96 -6.65
C ILE A 195 27.63 24.01 -7.01
N GLN A 196 28.36 24.29 -8.08
CA GLN A 196 29.47 23.44 -8.53
C GLN A 196 30.62 23.42 -7.51
N GLU A 197 30.95 24.58 -6.94
CA GLU A 197 31.97 24.74 -5.90
C GLU A 197 31.55 24.00 -4.61
N ILE A 198 30.30 24.21 -4.18
CA ILE A 198 29.72 23.53 -3.01
C ILE A 198 29.74 22.01 -3.18
N TYR A 199 29.34 21.51 -4.36
CA TYR A 199 29.35 20.09 -4.66
C TYR A 199 30.77 19.51 -4.62
N ARG A 200 31.74 20.16 -5.28
CA ARG A 200 33.16 19.74 -5.27
C ARG A 200 33.76 19.70 -3.87
N SER A 201 33.35 20.60 -2.97
CA SER A 201 33.83 20.63 -1.59
C SER A 201 33.09 19.64 -0.67
N ALA A 202 31.82 19.33 -0.96
CA ALA A 202 31.01 18.40 -0.18
C ALA A 202 31.35 16.92 -0.45
N ILE A 203 31.64 16.55 -1.69
CA ILE A 203 31.92 15.15 -2.06
C ILE A 203 33.08 14.53 -1.26
N PRO A 204 34.25 15.19 -1.10
CA PRO A 204 35.32 14.65 -0.26
C PRO A 204 34.92 14.39 1.19
N LEU A 205 34.04 15.21 1.78
CA LEU A 205 33.53 15.00 3.13
C LEU A 205 32.80 13.67 3.26
N SER A 206 31.97 13.31 2.27
CA SER A 206 31.33 11.98 2.25
C SER A 206 32.37 10.86 2.24
N SER A 207 33.46 11.00 1.45
CA SER A 207 34.50 9.96 1.42
C SER A 207 35.25 9.86 2.74
N PHE A 208 35.48 10.97 3.43
CA PHE A 208 36.13 10.96 4.74
C PHE A 208 35.22 10.30 5.77
N PHE A 209 33.92 10.60 5.75
CA PHE A 209 32.94 9.99 6.64
C PHE A 209 32.95 8.45 6.55
N PHE A 210 32.84 7.88 5.35
CA PHE A 210 32.77 6.42 5.19
C PHE A 210 34.10 5.69 5.41
N LYS A 211 35.23 6.42 5.52
CA LYS A 211 36.54 5.88 5.86
C LYS A 211 36.88 6.05 7.34
N GLU A 212 36.26 7.02 7.99
CA GLU A 212 36.49 7.34 9.40
C GLU A 212 35.93 6.24 10.30
N LYS A 213 36.69 5.92 11.35
CA LYS A 213 36.33 4.91 12.35
C LYS A 213 35.93 5.54 13.68
N ASP A 214 36.33 6.78 13.92
CA ASP A 214 35.98 7.54 15.12
C ASP A 214 34.55 8.11 14.99
N PRO A 215 33.58 7.64 15.80
CA PRO A 215 32.21 8.10 15.75
C PRO A 215 32.05 9.61 15.96
N GLU A 216 32.90 10.23 16.78
CA GLU A 216 32.80 11.66 17.05
C GLU A 216 33.26 12.50 15.85
N LYS A 217 34.31 12.07 15.15
CA LYS A 217 34.75 12.70 13.90
C LYS A 217 33.75 12.48 12.78
N CYS A 218 33.11 11.31 12.71
CA CYS A 218 32.02 11.07 11.78
C CYS A 218 30.90 12.12 11.94
N GLU A 219 30.54 12.44 13.19
CA GLU A 219 29.52 13.47 13.47
C GLU A 219 29.96 14.87 13.05
N GLU A 220 31.22 15.24 13.27
CA GLU A 220 31.77 16.52 12.81
C GLU A 220 31.80 16.64 11.28
N ILE A 221 32.21 15.57 10.59
CA ILE A 221 32.20 15.51 9.12
C ILE A 221 30.76 15.59 8.61
N PHE A 222 29.83 14.91 9.28
CA PHE A 222 28.43 14.94 8.91
C PHE A 222 27.81 16.34 9.09
N GLY A 223 28.10 17.03 10.19
CA GLY A 223 27.67 18.41 10.40
C GLY A 223 28.15 19.35 9.29
N LYS A 224 29.42 19.26 8.90
CA LYS A 224 29.98 20.01 7.76
C LYS A 224 29.26 19.67 6.46
N PHE A 225 28.99 18.40 6.20
CA PHE A 225 28.28 17.95 5.00
C PHE A 225 26.85 18.51 4.92
N LEU A 226 26.10 18.49 6.04
CA LEU A 226 24.76 19.08 6.12
C LEU A 226 24.76 20.58 5.82
N ALA A 227 25.77 21.32 6.29
CA ALA A 227 25.92 22.74 6.02
C ALA A 227 26.13 23.01 4.52
N LYS A 228 26.98 22.22 3.85
CA LYS A 228 27.16 22.30 2.39
C LYS A 228 25.86 22.03 1.64
N ASN A 229 25.13 20.99 2.05
CA ASN A 229 23.86 20.64 1.43
C ASN A 229 22.84 21.79 1.54
N LYS A 230 22.71 22.38 2.75
CA LYS A 230 21.85 23.56 2.96
C LYS A 230 22.23 24.73 2.05
N LYS A 231 23.53 25.04 1.91
CA LYS A 231 23.99 26.11 1.00
C LYS A 231 23.66 25.80 -0.46
N ALA A 232 23.77 24.54 -0.88
CA ALA A 232 23.42 24.13 -2.23
C ALA A 232 21.93 24.37 -2.51
N TRP A 233 21.06 24.04 -1.56
CA TRP A 233 19.62 24.34 -1.61
C TRP A 233 19.31 25.84 -1.65
N GLN A 234 19.98 26.64 -0.82
CA GLN A 234 19.82 28.11 -0.83
C GLN A 234 20.20 28.69 -2.20
N LYS A 235 21.32 28.24 -2.79
CA LYS A 235 21.73 28.64 -4.14
C LYS A 235 20.75 28.17 -5.21
N LEU A 236 20.15 27.00 -5.04
CA LEU A 236 19.13 26.50 -5.96
C LEU A 236 17.90 27.43 -5.98
N ILE A 237 17.39 27.82 -4.81
CA ILE A 237 16.27 28.77 -4.68
C ILE A 237 16.62 30.09 -5.37
N THR A 238 17.81 30.63 -5.12
CA THR A 238 18.26 31.88 -5.76
C THR A 238 18.33 31.75 -7.28
N ASN A 239 18.90 30.66 -7.81
CA ASN A 239 19.09 30.46 -9.24
C ASN A 239 17.77 30.36 -10.02
N PHE A 240 16.70 29.84 -9.39
CA PHE A 240 15.40 29.66 -10.03
C PHE A 240 14.36 30.72 -9.63
N SER A 241 14.75 31.73 -8.83
CA SER A 241 13.87 32.82 -8.35
C SER A 241 12.57 32.33 -7.71
N VAL A 242 12.62 31.19 -7.01
CA VAL A 242 11.47 30.63 -6.28
C VAL A 242 11.26 31.44 -5.00
N SER A 243 10.01 31.74 -4.61
CA SER A 243 9.74 32.46 -3.36
C SER A 243 10.32 31.67 -2.18
N PRO A 244 11.22 32.27 -1.37
CA PRO A 244 11.83 31.59 -0.23
C PRO A 244 10.81 31.04 0.76
N GLU A 245 9.67 31.71 0.93
CA GLU A 245 8.66 31.38 1.94
C GLU A 245 8.08 29.96 1.76
N GLU A 246 8.02 29.44 0.53
CA GLU A 246 7.39 28.14 0.24
C GLU A 246 8.22 26.91 0.64
N ILE A 247 9.55 27.03 0.73
CA ILE A 247 10.47 25.87 0.90
C ILE A 247 11.46 26.08 2.04
N THR A 248 11.71 27.33 2.46
CA THR A 248 12.71 27.65 3.50
C THR A 248 12.43 26.91 4.81
N GLN A 249 11.18 26.79 5.24
CA GLN A 249 10.85 26.07 6.47
C GLN A 249 11.22 24.57 6.41
N GLU A 250 11.04 23.92 5.26
CA GLU A 250 11.41 22.51 5.07
C GLU A 250 12.94 22.34 5.08
N ILE A 251 13.67 23.25 4.43
CA ILE A 251 15.14 23.28 4.43
C ILE A 251 15.68 23.49 5.85
N GLU A 252 15.14 24.45 6.59
CA GLU A 252 15.53 24.71 7.98
C GLU A 252 15.24 23.51 8.90
N THR A 253 14.14 22.80 8.64
CA THR A 253 13.75 21.62 9.42
C THR A 253 14.73 20.46 9.21
N VAL A 254 15.06 20.14 7.96
CA VAL A 254 16.00 19.04 7.61
C VAL A 254 17.43 19.41 8.00
N PHE A 255 17.89 20.61 7.65
CA PHE A 255 19.28 21.04 7.81
C PHE A 255 19.46 21.93 9.05
N ARG A 256 19.17 21.36 10.22
CA ARG A 256 19.39 21.97 11.55
C ARG A 256 20.64 21.43 12.28
N GLY A 257 21.47 20.64 11.59
CA GLY A 257 22.59 19.92 12.19
C GLY A 257 22.17 18.82 13.19
N GLY A 258 20.89 18.41 13.18
CA GLY A 258 20.36 17.34 14.02
C GLY A 258 20.14 16.04 13.23
N GLU A 259 19.26 15.18 13.74
CA GLU A 259 18.79 14.02 12.99
C GLU A 259 17.84 14.43 11.87
N ILE A 260 17.97 13.72 10.73
CA ILE A 260 17.04 13.78 9.60
C ILE A 260 16.00 12.69 9.80
N LEU A 261 14.73 13.07 9.89
CA LEU A 261 13.62 12.12 9.92
C LEU A 261 13.18 11.75 8.48
N GLU A 262 12.65 10.54 8.30
CA GLU A 262 12.16 10.07 7.00
C GLU A 262 11.13 11.01 6.38
N SER A 263 10.19 11.55 7.19
CA SER A 263 9.18 12.49 6.74
C SER A 263 9.76 13.84 6.32
N GLU A 264 10.82 14.29 6.98
CA GLU A 264 11.53 15.54 6.65
C GLU A 264 12.29 15.37 5.31
N TYR A 265 12.98 14.24 5.12
CA TYR A 265 13.62 13.89 3.84
C TYR A 265 12.58 13.83 2.69
N GLN A 266 11.48 13.09 2.89
CA GLN A 266 10.45 12.94 1.87
C GLN A 266 9.82 14.27 1.46
N GLY A 267 9.68 15.21 2.40
CA GLY A 267 9.22 16.57 2.13
C GLY A 267 10.11 17.26 1.09
N LEU A 268 11.41 17.38 1.39
CA LEU A 268 12.36 18.01 0.47
C LEU A 268 12.56 17.24 -0.84
N ALA A 269 12.61 15.91 -0.80
CA ALA A 269 12.78 15.08 -1.99
C ALA A 269 11.62 15.26 -3.00
N LYS A 270 10.40 15.56 -2.52
CA LYS A 270 9.27 15.93 -3.41
C LYS A 270 9.44 17.32 -4.01
N ARG A 271 10.06 18.27 -3.31
CA ARG A 271 10.31 19.63 -3.81
C ARG A 271 11.31 19.67 -4.95
N ILE A 272 12.29 18.76 -4.96
CA ILE A 272 13.27 18.63 -6.06
C ILE A 272 12.57 18.50 -7.42
N GLY A 273 11.46 17.76 -7.48
CA GLY A 273 10.69 17.57 -8.71
C GLY A 273 10.25 18.88 -9.37
N LYS A 274 9.87 19.90 -8.58
CA LYS A 274 9.50 21.22 -9.09
C LYS A 274 10.67 21.98 -9.69
N PHE A 275 11.87 21.85 -9.11
CA PHE A 275 13.07 22.49 -9.66
C PHE A 275 13.46 21.88 -11.01
N PHE A 276 13.29 20.56 -11.19
CA PHE A 276 13.49 19.95 -12.50
C PHE A 276 12.54 20.50 -13.58
N GLU A 277 11.29 20.80 -13.22
CA GLU A 277 10.31 21.38 -14.16
C GLU A 277 10.66 22.82 -14.59
N LEU A 278 11.44 23.54 -13.77
CA LEU A 278 11.92 24.89 -14.08
C LEU A 278 13.22 24.90 -14.90
N CYS A 279 13.87 23.75 -15.11
CA CYS A 279 15.12 23.68 -15.86
C CYS A 279 14.90 23.98 -17.35
N LYS A 280 15.73 24.88 -17.91
CA LYS A 280 15.69 25.25 -19.33
C LYS A 280 16.75 24.56 -20.18
N ASP A 281 17.78 23.99 -19.56
CA ASP A 281 18.91 23.35 -20.23
C ASP A 281 19.51 22.21 -19.38
N ASP A 282 20.38 21.41 -20.01
CA ASP A 282 21.02 20.25 -19.37
C ASP A 282 21.92 20.65 -18.18
N LYS A 283 22.49 21.86 -18.18
CA LYS A 283 23.35 22.35 -17.09
C LYS A 283 22.54 22.66 -15.84
N ALA A 284 21.34 23.23 -16.01
CA ALA A 284 20.40 23.45 -14.94
C ALA A 284 19.95 22.11 -14.33
N ILE A 285 19.64 21.12 -15.17
CA ILE A 285 19.27 19.76 -14.73
C ILE A 285 20.42 19.13 -13.94
N GLU A 286 21.65 19.23 -14.43
CA GLU A 286 22.83 18.70 -13.73
C GLU A 286 23.02 19.36 -12.35
N ASN A 287 22.77 20.68 -12.22
CA ASN A 287 22.85 21.36 -10.94
C ASN A 287 21.77 20.91 -9.95
N VAL A 288 20.52 20.72 -10.40
CA VAL A 288 19.45 20.17 -9.56
C VAL A 288 19.79 18.73 -9.16
N ALA A 289 20.31 17.92 -10.09
CA ALA A 289 20.70 16.54 -9.82
C ALA A 289 21.85 16.42 -8.80
N LYS A 290 22.82 17.34 -8.80
CA LYS A 290 23.85 17.43 -7.74
C LYS A 290 23.25 17.71 -6.37
N VAL A 291 22.27 18.60 -6.27
CA VAL A 291 21.58 18.88 -4.99
C VAL A 291 20.80 17.65 -4.52
N ALA A 292 20.15 16.92 -5.44
CA ALA A 292 19.48 15.67 -5.14
C ALA A 292 20.44 14.58 -4.63
N GLU A 293 21.60 14.41 -5.29
CA GLU A 293 22.64 13.48 -4.87
C GLU A 293 23.16 13.80 -3.45
N LEU A 294 23.40 15.07 -3.14
CA LEU A 294 23.83 15.46 -1.78
C LEU A 294 22.77 15.12 -0.73
N LEU A 295 21.48 15.30 -1.05
CA LEU A 295 20.38 14.94 -0.16
C LEU A 295 20.33 13.43 0.10
N ASP A 296 20.51 12.61 -0.94
CA ASP A 296 20.54 11.14 -0.78
C ASP A 296 21.78 10.70 0.01
N ILE A 297 22.95 11.29 -0.24
CA ILE A 297 24.16 11.00 0.56
C ILE A 297 23.95 11.39 2.04
N ALA A 298 23.27 12.51 2.33
CA ALA A 298 22.96 12.90 3.70
C ALA A 298 22.07 11.88 4.41
N LEU A 299 21.06 11.34 3.71
CA LEU A 299 20.24 10.25 4.22
C LEU A 299 21.06 8.97 4.44
N LEU A 300 21.94 8.61 3.49
CA LEU A 300 22.81 7.44 3.65
C LEU A 300 23.72 7.58 4.87
N MET A 301 24.32 8.75 5.10
CA MET A 301 25.14 9.02 6.29
C MET A 301 24.32 8.89 7.57
N GLN A 302 23.07 9.38 7.58
CA GLN A 302 22.14 9.28 8.71
C GLN A 302 21.77 7.84 9.04
N GLU A 303 21.52 7.00 8.03
CA GLU A 303 21.17 5.59 8.23
C GLU A 303 22.39 4.76 8.65
N THR A 304 23.57 5.06 8.09
CA THR A 304 24.77 4.22 8.28
C THR A 304 25.54 4.53 9.56
N ILE A 305 25.43 5.74 10.12
CA ILE A 305 26.09 6.10 11.39
C ILE A 305 25.58 5.28 12.58
N LYS A 306 24.37 4.70 12.45
CA LYS A 306 23.69 3.90 13.47
C LYS A 306 23.94 2.40 13.35
N ILE A 307 24.77 1.96 12.40
CA ILE A 307 25.04 0.53 12.17
C ILE A 307 25.96 -0.01 13.27
N GLU A 308 25.41 -0.89 14.12
CA GLU A 308 26.14 -1.58 15.19
C GLU A 308 26.53 -3.01 14.78
N ASP A 309 25.73 -3.67 13.93
CA ASP A 309 25.78 -5.09 13.60
C ASP A 309 25.26 -5.37 12.17
N GLU A 310 25.25 -6.64 11.77
CA GLU A 310 24.84 -7.08 10.42
C GLU A 310 23.35 -6.84 10.15
N HIS A 311 22.49 -7.09 11.14
CA HIS A 311 21.05 -6.88 11.00
C HIS A 311 20.72 -5.38 10.90
N SER A 312 21.31 -4.54 11.77
CA SER A 312 21.13 -3.09 11.68
C SER A 312 21.67 -2.50 10.37
N ALA A 313 22.70 -3.10 9.77
CA ALA A 313 23.15 -2.73 8.42
C ALA A 313 22.08 -2.98 7.34
N TRP A 314 21.46 -4.16 7.34
CA TRP A 314 20.40 -4.48 6.37
C TRP A 314 19.15 -3.61 6.54
N VAL A 315 18.76 -3.33 7.79
CA VAL A 315 17.65 -2.42 8.10
C VAL A 315 17.93 -1.01 7.57
N ALA A 316 19.14 -0.48 7.81
CA ALA A 316 19.55 0.84 7.33
C ALA A 316 19.46 0.95 5.79
N PHE A 317 19.96 -0.05 5.06
CA PHE A 317 19.88 -0.04 3.60
C PHE A 317 18.46 -0.21 3.06
N ALA A 318 17.65 -1.08 3.68
CA ALA A 318 16.26 -1.25 3.27
C ALA A 318 15.48 0.07 3.38
N ARG A 319 15.64 0.82 4.48
CA ARG A 319 15.03 2.15 4.66
C ARG A 319 15.55 3.17 3.65
N PHE A 320 16.86 3.24 3.49
CA PHE A 320 17.48 4.15 2.53
C PHE A 320 16.93 3.95 1.11
N PHE A 321 16.86 2.69 0.65
CA PHE A 321 16.39 2.39 -0.70
C PHE A 321 14.89 2.57 -0.89
N ASP A 322 14.07 2.31 0.14
CA ASP A 322 12.62 2.55 0.09
C ASP A 322 12.29 4.04 -0.14
N LEU A 323 13.16 4.94 0.34
CA LEU A 323 12.98 6.39 0.20
C LEU A 323 13.54 6.98 -1.10
N THR A 324 14.58 6.35 -1.67
CA THR A 324 15.39 6.93 -2.76
C THR A 324 15.12 6.33 -4.13
N ILE A 325 14.73 5.06 -4.23
CA ILE A 325 14.50 4.34 -5.48
C ILE A 325 13.02 4.01 -5.66
N ASN A 326 12.48 4.26 -6.87
CA ASN A 326 11.13 3.83 -7.22
C ASN A 326 11.08 2.32 -7.49
N ASN A 327 10.58 1.56 -6.53
CA ASN A 327 10.39 0.11 -6.62
C ASN A 327 9.08 -0.33 -7.27
N HIS A 328 8.23 0.61 -7.72
CA HIS A 328 6.99 0.31 -8.43
C HIS A 328 7.19 0.08 -9.94
N ILE A 329 8.38 0.38 -10.46
CA ILE A 329 8.75 0.16 -11.86
C ILE A 329 9.95 -0.78 -11.96
N PHE A 330 10.03 -1.55 -13.05
CA PHE A 330 11.12 -2.51 -13.25
C PHE A 330 12.51 -1.85 -13.32
N ASP A 331 12.58 -0.66 -13.92
CA ASP A 331 13.85 0.05 -14.14
C ASP A 331 14.42 0.72 -12.88
N TYR A 332 13.69 0.71 -11.77
CA TYR A 332 14.16 1.27 -10.50
C TYR A 332 14.66 2.71 -10.60
N TYR A 333 13.99 3.61 -11.34
CA TYR A 333 14.49 4.98 -11.41
C TYR A 333 14.60 5.63 -10.02
N PRO A 334 15.59 6.50 -9.77
CA PRO A 334 15.59 7.35 -8.59
C PRO A 334 14.26 8.08 -8.51
N TYR A 335 13.67 8.15 -7.32
CA TYR A 335 12.40 8.85 -7.17
C TYR A 335 12.48 10.31 -7.62
N HIS A 336 13.65 10.96 -7.49
CA HIS A 336 13.91 12.32 -7.98
C HIS A 336 13.65 12.49 -9.48
N TYR A 337 13.79 11.41 -10.26
CA TYR A 337 13.60 11.41 -11.72
C TYR A 337 12.32 10.69 -12.14
N SER A 338 11.53 10.20 -11.18
CA SER A 338 10.28 9.50 -11.45
C SER A 338 9.18 10.46 -11.89
N ILE A 339 8.41 10.06 -12.89
CA ILE A 339 7.22 10.80 -13.35
C ILE A 339 6.14 10.94 -12.27
N GLU A 340 6.20 10.12 -11.22
CA GLU A 340 5.34 10.25 -10.04
C GLU A 340 5.61 11.52 -9.22
N ARG A 341 6.81 12.10 -9.33
CA ARG A 341 7.23 13.29 -8.59
C ARG A 341 7.43 14.52 -9.47
N THR A 342 7.68 14.36 -10.77
CA THR A 342 7.95 15.47 -11.69
C THR A 342 7.61 15.13 -13.14
N SER A 343 7.06 16.09 -13.88
CA SER A 343 6.80 15.94 -15.31
C SER A 343 8.04 16.19 -16.20
N ALA A 344 9.14 16.71 -15.64
CA ALA A 344 10.33 17.12 -16.39
C ALA A 344 10.96 16.02 -17.24
N PHE A 345 10.90 14.77 -16.77
CA PHE A 345 11.50 13.61 -17.44
C PHE A 345 10.52 12.82 -18.31
N LYS A 346 9.26 13.26 -18.46
CA LYS A 346 8.21 12.53 -19.19
C LYS A 346 8.60 12.17 -20.62
N ASN A 347 9.34 13.05 -21.30
CA ASN A 347 9.75 12.87 -22.69
C ASN A 347 11.22 12.42 -22.83
N TRP A 348 11.90 12.12 -21.73
CA TRP A 348 13.28 11.63 -21.78
C TRP A 348 13.31 10.16 -22.19
N SER A 349 14.32 9.78 -22.95
CA SER A 349 14.57 8.37 -23.22
C SER A 349 15.10 7.68 -21.96
N ARG A 350 14.81 6.38 -21.83
CA ARG A 350 15.36 5.48 -20.80
C ARG A 350 16.88 5.64 -20.65
N ASP A 351 17.60 5.71 -21.77
CA ASP A 351 19.07 5.89 -21.80
C ASP A 351 19.54 7.20 -21.16
N LYS A 352 18.83 8.32 -21.39
CA LYS A 352 19.17 9.61 -20.79
C LYS A 352 18.97 9.58 -19.27
N ILE A 353 17.89 8.95 -18.81
CA ILE A 353 17.61 8.79 -17.38
C ILE A 353 18.70 7.95 -16.71
N PHE A 354 19.06 6.79 -17.29
CA PHE A 354 20.14 5.97 -16.72
C PHE A 354 21.50 6.66 -16.75
N LYS A 355 21.80 7.46 -17.78
CA LYS A 355 23.04 8.24 -17.82
C LYS A 355 23.11 9.23 -16.66
N LEU A 356 22.03 9.96 -16.40
CA LEU A 356 21.95 10.91 -15.29
C LEU A 356 22.01 10.19 -13.93
N ALA A 357 21.24 9.12 -13.76
CA ALA A 357 21.23 8.30 -12.55
C ALA A 357 22.61 7.70 -12.26
N THR A 358 23.26 7.13 -13.28
CA THR A 358 24.61 6.60 -13.18
C THR A 358 25.60 7.68 -12.76
N LEU A 359 25.55 8.88 -13.36
CA LEU A 359 26.47 9.97 -13.03
C LEU A 359 26.41 10.35 -11.55
N HIS A 360 25.20 10.43 -10.99
CA HIS A 360 24.93 10.94 -9.64
C HIS A 360 24.77 9.87 -8.55
N HIS A 361 25.04 8.59 -8.86
CA HIS A 361 24.98 7.50 -7.86
C HIS A 361 26.27 6.69 -7.78
N ARG A 362 27.33 7.02 -8.54
CA ARG A 362 28.61 6.29 -8.50
C ARG A 362 29.23 6.26 -7.12
N ILE A 363 29.21 7.40 -6.45
CA ILE A 363 29.81 7.59 -5.13
C ILE A 363 29.01 6.84 -4.08
N THR A 364 27.68 7.02 -4.10
CA THR A 364 26.73 6.29 -3.23
C THR A 364 26.88 4.78 -3.39
N TYR A 365 26.95 4.27 -4.63
CA TYR A 365 27.21 2.86 -4.92
C TYR A 365 28.49 2.35 -4.24
N GLN A 366 29.59 3.09 -4.33
CA GLN A 366 30.88 2.68 -3.76
C GLN A 366 30.81 2.57 -2.24
N TYR A 367 30.13 3.51 -1.57
CA TYR A 367 29.96 3.49 -0.13
C TYR A 367 29.07 2.34 0.32
N ILE A 368 27.91 2.16 -0.32
CA ILE A 368 26.99 1.06 0.00
C ILE A 368 27.70 -0.28 -0.17
N ARG A 369 28.40 -0.51 -1.30
CA ARG A 369 29.17 -1.72 -1.54
C ARG A 369 30.22 -1.96 -0.45
N ALA A 370 31.01 -0.93 -0.13
CA ALA A 370 32.09 -1.04 0.86
C ALA A 370 31.57 -1.34 2.27
N ILE A 371 30.41 -0.80 2.64
CA ILE A 371 29.78 -1.08 3.93
C ILE A 371 29.20 -2.49 3.94
N ILE A 372 28.45 -2.90 2.90
CA ILE A 372 27.91 -4.27 2.79
C ILE A 372 29.05 -5.29 2.91
N GLU A 373 30.13 -5.13 2.13
CA GLU A 373 31.27 -6.05 2.15
C GLU A 373 32.04 -6.10 3.48
N LYS A 374 31.84 -5.15 4.41
CA LYS A 374 32.57 -5.07 5.69
C LYS A 374 31.70 -5.25 6.93
N LYS A 375 30.41 -4.93 6.85
CA LYS A 375 29.49 -4.82 7.99
C LYS A 375 28.33 -5.82 7.95
N THR A 376 28.29 -6.68 6.94
CA THR A 376 27.31 -7.77 6.82
C THR A 376 28.06 -9.11 6.75
N GLU A 377 27.32 -10.22 6.68
CA GLU A 377 27.86 -11.57 6.49
C GLU A 377 28.71 -11.72 5.21
N PHE A 378 28.65 -10.74 4.29
CA PHE A 378 29.55 -10.69 3.14
C PHE A 378 31.01 -10.47 3.54
N LYS A 379 31.33 -9.95 4.72
CA LYS A 379 32.72 -9.79 5.17
C LYS A 379 33.52 -11.10 5.12
N ASP A 380 32.85 -12.21 5.40
CA ASP A 380 33.43 -13.56 5.48
C ASP A 380 33.43 -14.30 4.12
N LYS A 381 32.80 -13.73 3.08
CA LYS A 381 32.77 -14.34 1.74
C LYS A 381 34.03 -14.02 0.93
N THR A 382 34.45 -14.98 0.09
CA THR A 382 35.56 -14.80 -0.85
C THR A 382 35.24 -13.74 -1.91
N THR A 383 36.27 -13.12 -2.48
CA THR A 383 36.11 -12.14 -3.58
C THR A 383 35.36 -12.73 -4.78
N ALA A 384 35.63 -14.00 -5.12
CA ALA A 384 34.90 -14.68 -6.19
C ALA A 384 33.40 -14.79 -5.88
N SER A 385 33.03 -15.19 -4.66
CA SER A 385 31.63 -15.26 -4.23
C SER A 385 30.96 -13.88 -4.21
N LYS A 386 31.66 -12.84 -3.74
CA LYS A 386 31.18 -11.44 -3.78
C LYS A 386 30.92 -10.96 -5.20
N ASN A 387 31.79 -11.31 -6.15
CA ASN A 387 31.62 -10.92 -7.55
C ASN A 387 30.40 -11.58 -8.21
N LEU A 388 30.03 -12.81 -7.83
CA LEU A 388 28.78 -13.41 -8.30
C LEU A 388 27.55 -12.63 -7.82
N TRP A 389 27.62 -12.03 -6.63
CA TRP A 389 26.53 -11.27 -6.02
C TRP A 389 26.42 -9.82 -6.48
N PHE A 390 27.55 -9.13 -6.62
CA PHE A 390 27.60 -7.67 -6.85
C PHE A 390 28.24 -7.29 -8.18
N GLY A 391 28.68 -8.27 -8.97
CA GLY A 391 29.49 -8.05 -10.16
C GLY A 391 30.92 -7.62 -9.84
N LYS A 392 31.77 -7.69 -10.86
CA LYS A 392 33.17 -7.29 -10.79
C LYS A 392 33.35 -5.90 -11.39
N ILE A 393 34.05 -5.05 -10.67
CA ILE A 393 34.38 -3.69 -11.10
C ILE A 393 35.85 -3.60 -11.48
N GLN A 394 36.11 -2.97 -12.62
CA GLN A 394 37.45 -2.55 -13.02
C GLN A 394 37.40 -1.12 -13.56
N LYS A 395 38.26 -0.24 -13.01
CA LYS A 395 38.34 1.19 -13.39
C LYS A 395 36.95 1.90 -13.39
N GLY A 396 36.10 1.59 -12.41
CA GLY A 396 34.77 2.20 -12.26
C GLY A 396 33.70 1.68 -13.22
N LYS A 397 33.98 0.63 -14.00
CA LYS A 397 33.03 -0.04 -14.91
C LYS A 397 32.72 -1.46 -14.42
N ILE A 398 31.49 -1.92 -14.66
CA ILE A 398 31.06 -3.29 -14.39
C ILE A 398 31.52 -4.17 -15.56
N ILE A 399 32.54 -4.97 -15.33
CA ILE A 399 33.10 -5.87 -16.36
C ILE A 399 32.46 -7.26 -16.33
N GLU A 400 31.94 -7.67 -15.18
CA GLU A 400 31.17 -8.90 -15.01
C GLU A 400 29.93 -8.56 -14.19
N GLN A 401 28.75 -8.93 -14.68
CA GLN A 401 27.47 -8.66 -14.02
C GLN A 401 27.19 -9.70 -12.92
N ALA A 402 26.46 -9.29 -11.88
CA ALA A 402 25.96 -10.22 -10.87
C ALA A 402 24.98 -11.23 -11.47
N ILE A 403 24.89 -12.43 -10.90
CA ILE A 403 23.87 -13.42 -11.30
C ILE A 403 22.47 -12.86 -11.02
N GLY A 404 21.59 -12.97 -12.01
CA GLY A 404 20.26 -12.39 -12.05
C GLY A 404 20.24 -10.96 -12.60
N ILE A 405 21.32 -10.50 -13.25
CA ILE A 405 21.38 -9.24 -13.99
C ILE A 405 21.97 -9.52 -15.37
N LYS A 406 21.19 -9.22 -16.41
CA LYS A 406 21.66 -9.36 -17.78
C LYS A 406 21.16 -8.21 -18.65
N VAL A 407 22.05 -7.25 -18.85
CA VAL A 407 21.83 -6.08 -19.72
C VAL A 407 23.06 -5.79 -20.57
N GLU A 408 22.84 -5.12 -21.70
CA GLU A 408 23.88 -4.86 -22.70
C GLU A 408 24.58 -3.50 -22.50
N LYS A 409 23.82 -2.45 -22.17
CA LYS A 409 24.34 -1.08 -22.06
C LYS A 409 25.10 -0.85 -20.76
N GLU A 410 26.20 -0.11 -20.82
CA GLU A 410 27.09 0.14 -19.67
C GLU A 410 26.40 0.88 -18.51
N GLU A 411 25.54 1.86 -18.82
CA GLU A 411 24.76 2.60 -17.83
C GLU A 411 23.76 1.68 -17.12
N GLU A 412 23.12 0.76 -17.85
CA GLU A 412 22.22 -0.23 -17.28
C GLU A 412 22.98 -1.23 -16.39
N LYS A 413 24.15 -1.71 -16.83
CA LYS A 413 24.99 -2.62 -16.03
C LYS A 413 25.31 -1.99 -14.68
N PHE A 414 25.69 -0.72 -14.65
CA PHE A 414 25.93 0.01 -13.42
C PHE A 414 24.64 0.16 -12.60
N TRP A 415 23.55 0.62 -13.22
CA TRP A 415 22.31 0.93 -12.51
C TRP A 415 21.68 -0.30 -11.87
N PHE A 416 21.57 -1.42 -12.60
CA PHE A 416 21.03 -2.65 -12.02
C PHE A 416 21.96 -3.27 -10.98
N SER A 417 23.28 -3.04 -11.08
CA SER A 417 24.22 -3.40 -10.00
C SER A 417 23.98 -2.57 -8.73
N TYR A 418 23.56 -1.31 -8.85
CA TYR A 418 23.12 -0.49 -7.71
C TYR A 418 21.78 -0.99 -7.15
N ALA A 419 20.80 -1.26 -8.02
CA ALA A 419 19.49 -1.80 -7.64
C ALA A 419 19.60 -3.19 -6.96
N ARG A 420 20.65 -3.96 -7.25
CA ARG A 420 20.94 -5.23 -6.55
C ARG A 420 21.09 -5.05 -5.05
N PHE A 421 21.71 -3.96 -4.58
CA PHE A 421 21.82 -3.71 -3.15
C PHE A 421 20.46 -3.48 -2.52
N ARG A 422 19.58 -2.73 -3.20
CA ARG A 422 18.18 -2.61 -2.80
C ARG A 422 17.52 -3.98 -2.69
N ASP A 423 17.66 -4.81 -3.73
CA ASP A 423 16.99 -6.09 -3.79
C ASP A 423 17.37 -7.02 -2.63
N ILE A 424 18.67 -7.17 -2.37
CA ILE A 424 19.14 -8.04 -1.29
C ILE A 424 18.82 -7.46 0.10
N SER A 425 18.94 -6.14 0.28
CA SER A 425 18.60 -5.50 1.55
C SER A 425 17.13 -5.67 1.90
N THR A 426 16.22 -5.49 0.92
CA THR A 426 14.78 -5.71 1.15
C THR A 426 14.46 -7.18 1.43
N LEU A 427 15.06 -8.13 0.70
CA LEU A 427 14.83 -9.57 0.94
C LEU A 427 15.21 -9.97 2.37
N ILE A 428 16.40 -9.58 2.82
CA ILE A 428 16.90 -9.93 4.16
C ILE A 428 16.09 -9.22 5.25
N HIS A 429 15.81 -7.93 5.06
CA HIS A 429 14.96 -7.16 5.97
C HIS A 429 13.57 -7.80 6.16
N ASP A 430 12.98 -8.32 5.08
CA ASP A 430 11.67 -8.99 5.12
C ASP A 430 11.74 -10.47 5.56
N GLY A 431 12.91 -10.93 6.03
CA GLY A 431 13.12 -12.22 6.67
C GLY A 431 13.45 -13.37 5.72
N TYR A 432 13.82 -13.11 4.47
CA TYR A 432 14.34 -14.16 3.58
C TYR A 432 15.85 -14.36 3.81
N PRO A 433 16.34 -15.61 3.81
CA PRO A 433 17.77 -15.87 3.94
C PRO A 433 18.52 -15.45 2.67
N ILE A 434 19.82 -15.23 2.79
CA ILE A 434 20.69 -15.14 1.59
C ILE A 434 20.65 -16.49 0.87
N PRO A 435 20.22 -16.53 -0.40
CA PRO A 435 20.19 -17.77 -1.15
C PRO A 435 21.60 -18.28 -1.49
N GLU A 436 21.69 -19.57 -1.69
CA GLU A 436 22.87 -20.18 -2.28
C GLU A 436 23.05 -19.65 -3.71
N ILE A 437 24.21 -19.05 -3.98
CA ILE A 437 24.55 -18.56 -5.31
C ILE A 437 25.38 -19.61 -6.05
N VAL A 438 24.90 -20.07 -7.21
CA VAL A 438 25.55 -21.15 -7.98
C VAL A 438 25.79 -20.69 -9.41
N ASP A 439 27.06 -20.68 -9.81
CA ASP A 439 27.43 -20.53 -11.21
C ASP A 439 27.46 -21.90 -11.90
N SER A 440 26.94 -21.99 -13.13
CA SER A 440 26.84 -23.24 -13.90
C SER A 440 26.01 -24.37 -13.24
N PHE A 441 24.83 -24.06 -12.72
CA PHE A 441 23.87 -25.05 -12.20
C PHE A 441 23.34 -25.96 -13.32
N ASP A 442 23.36 -27.28 -13.12
CA ASP A 442 22.79 -28.25 -14.06
C ASP A 442 21.25 -28.29 -13.96
N PRO A 443 20.52 -27.83 -15.00
CA PRO A 443 19.06 -27.80 -14.95
C PRO A 443 18.41 -29.20 -14.95
N GLU A 444 19.13 -30.29 -15.27
CA GLU A 444 18.58 -31.65 -15.13
C GLU A 444 18.26 -32.01 -13.67
N LEU A 445 18.96 -31.41 -12.70
CA LEU A 445 18.68 -31.58 -11.26
C LEU A 445 17.27 -31.13 -10.86
N ILE A 446 16.63 -30.27 -11.66
CA ILE A 446 15.25 -29.81 -11.47
C ILE A 446 14.31 -30.35 -12.55
N LYS A 447 14.72 -31.37 -13.30
CA LYS A 447 13.92 -32.07 -14.32
C LYS A 447 13.28 -31.11 -15.33
N PHE A 448 14.01 -30.07 -15.76
CA PHE A 448 13.45 -28.96 -16.53
C PHE A 448 12.81 -29.37 -17.87
N ARG A 449 13.20 -30.51 -18.44
CA ARG A 449 12.62 -31.08 -19.68
C ARG A 449 11.31 -31.82 -19.45
N GLU A 450 11.15 -32.43 -18.28
CA GLU A 450 9.97 -33.19 -17.88
C GLU A 450 8.89 -32.27 -17.32
N ARG A 451 9.30 -31.27 -16.54
CA ARG A 451 8.40 -30.33 -15.84
C ARG A 451 8.01 -29.09 -16.62
N VAL A 452 6.87 -28.50 -16.26
CA VAL A 452 6.45 -27.20 -16.80
C VAL A 452 7.20 -26.11 -16.05
N ASN A 453 8.09 -25.41 -16.75
CA ASN A 453 8.78 -24.24 -16.22
C ASN A 453 7.91 -22.97 -16.33
N ILE A 454 7.62 -22.32 -15.22
CA ILE A 454 6.91 -21.04 -15.12
C ILE A 454 7.89 -19.96 -14.68
N GLY A 455 7.91 -18.83 -15.39
CA GLY A 455 8.71 -17.67 -15.02
C GLY A 455 7.87 -16.54 -14.45
N ILE A 456 8.31 -15.96 -13.35
CA ILE A 456 7.84 -14.67 -12.86
C ILE A 456 8.89 -13.65 -13.24
N VAL A 457 8.56 -12.72 -14.12
CA VAL A 457 9.48 -11.69 -14.64
C VAL A 457 9.26 -10.43 -13.84
N TYR A 458 9.84 -10.41 -12.64
CA TYR A 458 9.80 -9.33 -11.67
C TYR A 458 11.21 -9.08 -11.14
N PRO A 459 11.46 -7.90 -10.55
CA PRO A 459 12.71 -7.67 -9.86
C PRO A 459 12.95 -8.63 -8.68
N LEU A 460 14.21 -8.92 -8.38
CA LEU A 460 14.60 -9.91 -7.37
C LEU A 460 14.08 -9.54 -5.97
N GLY A 461 14.16 -8.26 -5.60
CA GLY A 461 13.75 -7.77 -4.29
C GLY A 461 12.24 -7.55 -4.13
N ASN A 462 11.41 -8.08 -5.03
CA ASN A 462 9.98 -8.03 -4.85
C ASN A 462 9.54 -9.15 -3.89
N THR A 463 9.38 -8.81 -2.60
CA THR A 463 9.09 -9.77 -1.53
C THR A 463 7.67 -10.35 -1.61
N THR A 464 6.76 -9.65 -2.30
CA THR A 464 5.43 -10.17 -2.63
C THR A 464 5.52 -11.36 -3.60
N VAL A 465 6.41 -11.28 -4.59
CA VAL A 465 6.65 -12.38 -5.53
C VAL A 465 7.44 -13.52 -4.91
N SER A 466 8.34 -13.22 -3.97
CA SER A 466 9.13 -14.26 -3.27
C SER A 466 8.24 -15.26 -2.52
N VAL A 467 7.03 -14.87 -2.10
CA VAL A 467 6.01 -15.76 -1.54
C VAL A 467 5.55 -16.84 -2.51
N ALA A 468 5.50 -16.52 -3.81
CA ALA A 468 5.18 -17.51 -4.82
C ALA A 468 6.24 -18.60 -4.89
N LEU A 469 7.52 -18.22 -4.78
CA LEU A 469 8.64 -19.16 -4.81
C LEU A 469 8.62 -20.13 -3.61
N GLU A 470 8.04 -19.73 -2.47
CA GLU A 470 7.82 -20.65 -1.35
C GLU A 470 6.96 -21.86 -1.72
N GLN A 471 6.11 -21.73 -2.75
CA GLN A 471 5.25 -22.80 -3.27
C GLN A 471 5.98 -23.73 -4.24
N GLY A 472 7.16 -23.33 -4.73
CA GLY A 472 7.98 -24.08 -5.70
C GLY A 472 8.20 -25.55 -5.34
N PRO A 473 8.63 -25.89 -4.11
CA PRO A 473 8.88 -27.28 -3.70
C PRO A 473 7.61 -28.15 -3.80
N LYS A 474 6.46 -27.60 -3.40
CA LYS A 474 5.17 -28.30 -3.45
C LYS A 474 4.67 -28.46 -4.89
N LEU A 475 4.75 -27.41 -5.70
CA LEU A 475 4.40 -27.43 -7.13
C LEU A 475 5.25 -28.43 -7.93
N ALA A 476 6.53 -28.54 -7.60
CA ALA A 476 7.45 -29.49 -8.21
C ALA A 476 7.07 -30.95 -7.94
N LYS A 477 6.67 -31.25 -6.69
CA LYS A 477 6.25 -32.59 -6.23
C LYS A 477 4.85 -32.96 -6.72
N ASP A 478 3.88 -32.07 -6.53
CA ASP A 478 2.45 -32.36 -6.73
C ASP A 478 2.02 -32.20 -8.19
N ASN A 479 2.63 -31.29 -8.95
CA ASN A 479 2.14 -30.90 -10.28
C ASN A 479 3.20 -30.96 -11.40
N ASN A 480 4.43 -31.37 -11.10
CA ASN A 480 5.54 -31.34 -12.06
C ASN A 480 5.77 -29.93 -12.64
N ILE A 481 5.74 -28.90 -11.78
CA ILE A 481 5.95 -27.50 -12.15
C ILE A 481 7.22 -26.99 -11.49
N ASN A 482 8.10 -26.37 -12.27
CA ASN A 482 9.19 -25.55 -11.74
C ASN A 482 8.77 -24.08 -11.76
N LEU A 483 8.98 -23.37 -10.65
CA LEU A 483 8.63 -21.95 -10.52
C LEU A 483 9.88 -21.12 -10.29
N PHE A 484 10.10 -20.13 -11.16
CA PHE A 484 11.30 -19.29 -11.16
C PHE A 484 10.93 -17.81 -11.08
N LEU A 485 11.73 -17.02 -10.37
CA LEU A 485 11.83 -15.58 -10.58
C LEU A 485 12.98 -15.32 -11.55
N VAL A 486 12.66 -14.72 -12.70
CA VAL A 486 13.56 -14.50 -13.83
C VAL A 486 13.48 -13.03 -14.23
N PRO A 487 14.23 -12.13 -13.55
CA PRO A 487 14.12 -10.70 -13.82
C PRO A 487 14.51 -10.34 -15.26
N PHE A 488 15.52 -10.99 -15.84
CA PHE A 488 16.03 -10.74 -17.19
C PHE A 488 15.93 -12.01 -18.06
N PRO A 489 14.74 -12.32 -18.60
CA PRO A 489 14.60 -13.44 -19.53
C PRO A 489 15.18 -13.10 -20.90
N GLU A 490 15.43 -14.13 -21.70
CA GLU A 490 15.94 -14.02 -23.07
C GLU A 490 14.91 -14.54 -24.07
N ILE A 491 14.83 -13.92 -25.24
CA ILE A 491 13.99 -14.41 -26.33
C ILE A 491 14.90 -15.01 -27.39
N GLU A 492 14.79 -16.30 -27.63
CA GLU A 492 15.62 -17.02 -28.60
C GLU A 492 14.76 -17.99 -29.40
N LYS A 493 14.84 -17.93 -30.73
CA LYS A 493 14.03 -18.75 -31.66
C LYS A 493 12.52 -18.65 -31.40
N GLY A 494 12.04 -17.46 -31.00
CA GLY A 494 10.62 -17.23 -30.68
C GLY A 494 10.14 -17.91 -29.40
N LEU A 495 11.05 -18.27 -28.49
CA LEU A 495 10.74 -18.84 -27.18
C LEU A 495 11.32 -17.97 -26.08
N LEU A 496 10.58 -17.85 -24.98
CA LEU A 496 11.07 -17.21 -23.77
C LEU A 496 11.95 -18.20 -23.00
N LYS A 497 13.17 -17.79 -22.66
CA LYS A 497 14.15 -18.62 -21.98
C LYS A 497 14.75 -17.93 -20.77
N ALA A 498 15.22 -18.72 -19.82
CA ALA A 498 15.94 -18.27 -18.64
C ALA A 498 17.37 -18.82 -18.66
N ARG A 499 18.36 -17.93 -18.55
CA ARG A 499 19.76 -18.27 -18.25
C ARG A 499 20.05 -18.23 -16.76
N GLU A 500 19.40 -17.33 -16.06
CA GLU A 500 19.60 -17.10 -14.63
C GLU A 500 18.23 -17.05 -13.94
N ALA A 501 18.13 -17.60 -12.73
CA ALA A 501 16.88 -17.66 -12.01
C ALA A 501 17.08 -17.69 -10.49
N PHE A 502 16.10 -17.14 -9.77
CA PHE A 502 15.94 -17.31 -8.33
C PHE A 502 14.74 -18.23 -8.05
N PHE A 503 14.93 -19.28 -7.26
CA PHE A 503 13.88 -20.23 -6.93
C PHE A 503 14.15 -20.95 -5.60
N ARG A 504 13.15 -21.70 -5.14
CA ARG A 504 13.26 -22.62 -4.00
C ARG A 504 13.15 -24.05 -4.51
N ASP A 505 14.15 -24.87 -4.21
CA ASP A 505 14.22 -26.26 -4.69
C ASP A 505 13.36 -27.23 -3.84
N GLU A 506 13.24 -28.49 -4.27
CA GLU A 506 12.45 -29.52 -3.56
C GLU A 506 12.96 -29.85 -2.15
N ASN A 507 14.21 -29.49 -1.85
CA ASN A 507 14.87 -29.64 -0.56
C ASN A 507 14.70 -28.38 0.31
N ASN A 508 13.84 -27.45 -0.11
CA ASN A 508 13.54 -26.17 0.56
C ASN A 508 14.67 -25.15 0.58
N ASN A 509 15.73 -25.34 -0.22
CA ASN A 509 16.85 -24.41 -0.31
C ASN A 509 16.54 -23.29 -1.30
N TRP A 510 16.85 -22.06 -0.90
CA TRP A 510 16.78 -20.90 -1.77
C TRP A 510 18.03 -20.83 -2.64
N LYS A 511 17.86 -20.75 -3.97
CA LYS A 511 18.95 -20.77 -4.93
C LYS A 511 18.83 -19.62 -5.93
N LEU A 512 19.92 -18.88 -6.11
CA LEU A 512 20.12 -17.92 -7.19
C LEU A 512 21.18 -18.49 -8.12
N VAL A 513 20.80 -18.87 -9.34
CA VAL A 513 21.68 -19.67 -10.20
C VAL A 513 21.86 -19.07 -11.58
N ARG A 514 23.01 -19.39 -12.19
CA ARG A 514 23.19 -19.38 -13.64
C ARG A 514 23.16 -20.80 -14.15
N PHE A 515 22.26 -21.11 -15.07
CA PHE A 515 22.14 -22.45 -15.65
C PHE A 515 23.23 -22.70 -16.70
N SER A 516 23.77 -23.93 -16.69
CA SER A 516 24.68 -24.41 -17.74
C SER A 516 24.01 -24.40 -19.13
N ASN A 517 22.70 -24.64 -19.19
CA ASN A 517 21.88 -24.60 -20.40
C ASN A 517 20.66 -23.68 -20.23
N LEU A 518 20.20 -23.05 -21.32
CA LEU A 518 18.98 -22.23 -21.29
C LEU A 518 17.75 -23.10 -21.00
N ILE A 519 16.89 -22.61 -20.12
CA ILE A 519 15.61 -23.24 -19.79
C ILE A 519 14.49 -22.52 -20.54
N VAL A 520 13.65 -23.25 -21.27
CA VAL A 520 12.43 -22.68 -21.89
C VAL A 520 11.37 -22.47 -20.82
N LEU A 521 10.80 -21.26 -20.77
CA LEU A 521 9.65 -20.90 -19.96
C LEU A 521 8.37 -21.14 -20.76
N HIS A 522 7.39 -21.80 -20.14
CA HIS A 522 6.16 -22.23 -20.81
C HIS A 522 4.93 -21.38 -20.44
N ALA A 523 5.02 -20.62 -19.36
CA ALA A 523 4.02 -19.63 -18.94
C ALA A 523 4.73 -18.53 -18.13
N CYS A 524 4.12 -17.34 -18.07
CA CYS A 524 4.77 -16.20 -17.45
C CYS A 524 3.81 -15.31 -16.64
N TRP A 525 4.31 -14.78 -15.52
CA TRP A 525 3.78 -13.57 -14.90
C TRP A 525 4.76 -12.43 -15.14
N LEU A 526 4.31 -11.44 -15.91
CA LEU A 526 5.17 -10.36 -16.39
C LEU A 526 4.90 -9.03 -15.67
N HIS A 527 5.94 -8.39 -15.14
CA HIS A 527 5.84 -7.04 -14.59
C HIS A 527 5.37 -6.06 -15.68
N PHE A 528 4.39 -5.21 -15.38
CA PHE A 528 3.71 -4.36 -16.35
C PHE A 528 4.65 -3.33 -17.02
N THR A 529 5.66 -2.83 -16.31
CA THR A 529 6.69 -1.90 -16.83
C THR A 529 7.98 -2.57 -17.33
N HIS A 530 8.00 -3.90 -17.52
CA HIS A 530 9.20 -4.57 -17.99
C HIS A 530 9.56 -4.14 -19.43
N PRO A 531 10.83 -3.84 -19.78
CA PRO A 531 11.20 -3.39 -21.12
C PRO A 531 10.82 -4.36 -22.25
N LEU A 532 10.95 -5.67 -22.02
CA LEU A 532 10.55 -6.73 -22.97
C LEU A 532 9.04 -7.01 -22.99
N ARG A 533 8.20 -6.12 -22.44
CA ARG A 533 6.77 -6.38 -22.26
C ARG A 533 6.13 -6.80 -23.58
N MET A 534 6.33 -6.01 -24.62
CA MET A 534 5.64 -6.19 -25.90
C MET A 534 6.17 -7.39 -26.67
N GLU A 535 7.47 -7.66 -26.58
CA GLU A 535 8.12 -8.80 -27.22
C GLU A 535 7.65 -10.11 -26.59
N ILE A 536 7.48 -10.17 -25.26
CA ILE A 536 6.98 -11.36 -24.57
C ILE A 536 5.52 -11.65 -24.94
N GLU A 537 4.67 -10.61 -25.04
CA GLU A 537 3.27 -10.75 -25.47
C GLU A 537 3.15 -11.40 -26.86
N GLN A 538 4.10 -11.09 -27.77
CA GLN A 538 4.11 -11.64 -29.13
C GLN A 538 4.45 -13.13 -29.20
N LEU A 539 5.06 -13.71 -28.15
CA LEU A 539 5.43 -15.13 -28.12
C LEU A 539 4.23 -16.06 -27.95
N GLY A 540 3.09 -15.52 -27.50
CA GLY A 540 1.85 -16.27 -27.36
C GLY A 540 1.90 -17.38 -26.31
N LEU A 541 2.77 -17.28 -25.31
CA LEU A 541 2.69 -18.10 -24.10
C LEU A 541 1.55 -17.60 -23.19
N PRO A 542 1.02 -18.42 -22.26
CA PRO A 542 0.04 -17.97 -21.27
C PRO A 542 0.62 -16.89 -20.35
N LEU A 543 -0.13 -15.81 -20.18
CA LEU A 543 0.21 -14.68 -19.31
C LEU A 543 -0.88 -14.46 -18.26
N ILE A 544 -0.51 -14.32 -16.98
CA ILE A 544 -1.46 -13.98 -15.91
C ILE A 544 -2.07 -12.59 -16.12
N GLN A 545 -1.28 -11.66 -16.64
CA GLN A 545 -1.68 -10.26 -16.82
C GLN A 545 -1.30 -9.86 -18.24
N PRO A 546 -2.12 -10.17 -19.27
CA PRO A 546 -1.89 -9.72 -20.66
C PRO A 546 -2.02 -8.21 -20.82
N PHE A 547 -1.38 -7.63 -21.83
CA PHE A 547 -1.26 -6.18 -22.01
C PHE A 547 -2.63 -5.51 -22.18
N LEU A 548 -3.51 -6.15 -22.95
CA LEU A 548 -4.85 -5.62 -23.20
C LEU A 548 -5.72 -5.65 -21.94
N TRP A 549 -5.61 -6.69 -21.12
CA TRP A 549 -6.30 -6.75 -19.84
C TRP A 549 -5.76 -5.67 -18.88
N GLU A 550 -4.43 -5.57 -18.77
CA GLU A 550 -3.79 -4.52 -17.97
C GLU A 550 -4.30 -3.14 -18.38
N SER A 551 -4.28 -2.85 -19.68
CA SER A 551 -4.76 -1.59 -20.25
C SER A 551 -6.21 -1.29 -19.87
N ALA A 552 -7.09 -2.30 -19.87
CA ALA A 552 -8.50 -2.14 -19.53
C ALA A 552 -8.71 -1.78 -18.05
N THR A 553 -7.87 -2.28 -17.14
CA THR A 553 -7.99 -1.98 -15.71
C THR A 553 -7.74 -0.50 -15.37
N TYR A 554 -7.08 0.26 -16.25
CA TYR A 554 -6.86 1.70 -16.10
C TYR A 554 -8.09 2.55 -16.47
N LEU A 555 -9.12 1.97 -17.10
CA LEU A 555 -10.27 2.70 -17.65
C LEU A 555 -11.47 2.69 -16.70
N LYS A 556 -11.30 3.27 -15.51
CA LYS A 556 -12.35 3.32 -14.48
C LYS A 556 -13.61 4.07 -14.94
N CYS A 557 -13.52 5.01 -15.87
CA CYS A 557 -14.70 5.69 -16.43
C CYS A 557 -15.55 4.74 -17.29
N GLU A 558 -14.92 3.77 -17.96
CA GLU A 558 -15.58 2.82 -18.86
C GLU A 558 -16.17 1.60 -18.14
N TYR A 559 -15.86 1.46 -16.86
CA TYR A 559 -16.25 0.30 -16.08
C TYR A 559 -17.76 0.00 -16.07
N PRO A 560 -18.67 1.00 -16.00
CA PRO A 560 -20.10 0.75 -16.19
C PRO A 560 -20.48 0.17 -17.55
N ALA A 561 -19.77 0.57 -18.61
CA ALA A 561 -19.99 0.02 -19.94
C ALA A 561 -19.41 -1.41 -20.07
N MET A 562 -18.31 -1.71 -19.37
CA MET A 562 -17.68 -3.04 -19.34
C MET A 562 -18.61 -4.11 -18.77
N LEU A 563 -19.37 -3.79 -17.72
CA LEU A 563 -20.23 -4.74 -17.03
C LEU A 563 -21.71 -4.70 -17.46
N LYS A 564 -22.05 -3.84 -18.43
CA LYS A 564 -23.44 -3.67 -18.86
C LYS A 564 -24.02 -4.98 -19.41
N GLY A 565 -25.16 -5.40 -18.87
CA GLY A 565 -25.85 -6.64 -19.26
C GLY A 565 -25.21 -7.93 -18.72
N SER A 566 -24.35 -7.80 -17.70
CA SER A 566 -23.75 -8.93 -16.96
C SER A 566 -24.65 -9.46 -15.83
N GLY A 567 -25.65 -8.68 -15.41
CA GLY A 567 -26.41 -8.93 -14.19
C GLY A 567 -25.63 -8.65 -12.90
N VAL A 568 -24.50 -7.95 -13.00
CA VAL A 568 -23.67 -7.54 -11.86
C VAL A 568 -24.00 -6.10 -11.49
N ALA A 569 -24.26 -5.86 -10.21
CA ALA A 569 -24.58 -4.54 -9.74
C ALA A 569 -23.33 -3.65 -9.68
N LEU A 570 -23.51 -2.36 -9.97
CA LEU A 570 -22.48 -1.34 -9.89
C LEU A 570 -22.93 -0.18 -9.00
N PRO A 571 -22.00 0.53 -8.34
CA PRO A 571 -22.33 1.80 -7.71
C PRO A 571 -22.75 2.80 -8.80
N LYS A 572 -23.69 3.69 -8.49
CA LYS A 572 -24.04 4.76 -9.44
C LYS A 572 -22.81 5.59 -9.74
N GLN A 573 -22.53 5.84 -11.02
CA GLN A 573 -21.32 6.52 -11.46
C GLN A 573 -21.64 7.50 -12.58
N GLU A 574 -21.04 8.67 -12.49
CA GLU A 574 -20.94 9.67 -13.55
C GLU A 574 -19.47 10.00 -13.77
N ASN A 575 -19.12 10.45 -14.97
CA ASN A 575 -17.74 10.74 -15.33
C ASN A 575 -17.58 12.21 -15.76
N TRP A 576 -16.41 12.77 -15.49
CA TRP A 576 -15.99 14.06 -16.04
C TRP A 576 -14.63 13.91 -16.71
N TYR A 577 -14.56 14.19 -18.01
CA TYR A 577 -13.34 13.97 -18.78
C TYR A 577 -12.46 15.21 -18.83
N ARG A 578 -11.14 15.03 -18.90
CA ARG A 578 -10.18 16.12 -19.05
C ARG A 578 -10.50 17.03 -20.23
N LYS A 579 -10.84 16.43 -21.38
CA LYS A 579 -11.27 17.16 -22.58
C LYS A 579 -12.49 18.07 -22.34
N ASP A 580 -13.36 17.74 -21.39
CA ASP A 580 -14.50 18.58 -21.03
C ASP A 580 -14.05 19.79 -20.21
N THR A 581 -13.03 19.65 -19.35
CA THR A 581 -12.39 20.79 -18.69
C THR A 581 -11.74 21.72 -19.71
N GLU A 582 -10.99 21.17 -20.66
CA GLU A 582 -10.38 21.95 -21.75
C GLU A 582 -11.45 22.66 -22.60
N ARG A 583 -12.56 21.97 -22.90
CA ARG A 583 -13.67 22.51 -23.69
C ARG A 583 -14.48 23.59 -22.98
N PHE A 584 -14.76 23.42 -21.69
CA PHE A 584 -15.66 24.30 -20.94
C PHE A 584 -14.94 25.35 -20.09
N ASN A 585 -13.62 25.22 -19.90
CA ASN A 585 -12.75 26.14 -19.18
C ASN A 585 -13.39 26.64 -17.85
N GLU A 586 -13.63 27.94 -17.70
CA GLU A 586 -14.23 28.53 -16.49
C GLU A 586 -15.62 27.97 -16.13
N LYS A 587 -16.37 27.45 -17.12
CA LYS A 587 -17.70 26.83 -16.92
C LYS A 587 -17.61 25.37 -16.47
N ALA A 588 -16.43 24.76 -16.42
CA ALA A 588 -16.25 23.36 -16.03
C ALA A 588 -16.81 23.09 -14.62
N LYS A 589 -16.45 23.92 -13.63
CA LYS A 589 -16.94 23.80 -12.24
C LYS A 589 -18.46 23.83 -12.14
N VAL A 590 -19.14 24.67 -12.94
CA VAL A 590 -20.60 24.76 -12.97
C VAL A 590 -21.23 23.45 -13.44
N LYS A 591 -20.65 22.81 -14.45
CA LYS A 591 -21.13 21.53 -14.99
C LYS A 591 -20.82 20.36 -14.06
N ILE A 592 -19.61 20.30 -13.50
CA ILE A 592 -19.25 19.31 -12.47
C ILE A 592 -20.22 19.39 -11.29
N ARG A 593 -20.52 20.61 -10.82
CA ARG A 593 -21.49 20.82 -9.73
C ARG A 593 -22.87 20.29 -10.05
N LYS A 594 -23.33 20.44 -11.29
CA LYS A 594 -24.61 19.88 -11.74
C LYS A 594 -24.60 18.35 -11.64
N ILE A 595 -23.55 17.71 -12.14
CA ILE A 595 -23.37 16.24 -12.08
C ILE A 595 -23.44 15.76 -10.62
N ILE A 596 -22.65 16.37 -9.73
CA ILE A 596 -22.61 15.98 -8.31
C ILE A 596 -23.98 16.19 -7.64
N LYS A 597 -24.68 17.31 -7.94
CA LYS A 597 -26.02 17.56 -7.41
C LYS A 597 -27.06 16.57 -7.91
N ASP A 598 -27.01 16.20 -9.18
CA ASP A 598 -27.91 15.22 -9.77
C ASP A 598 -27.69 13.83 -9.13
N LEU A 599 -26.43 13.42 -8.94
CA LEU A 599 -26.07 12.18 -8.26
C LEU A 599 -26.48 12.18 -6.78
N ALA A 600 -26.30 13.31 -6.08
CA ALA A 600 -26.66 13.48 -4.67
C ALA A 600 -28.17 13.36 -4.40
N ARG A 601 -29.04 13.46 -5.41
CA ARG A 601 -30.49 13.22 -5.24
C ARG A 601 -30.78 11.79 -4.78
N ASP A 602 -29.98 10.85 -5.26
CA ASP A 602 -30.14 9.44 -4.97
C ASP A 602 -29.06 8.89 -4.04
N CYS A 603 -27.87 9.50 -4.02
CA CYS A 603 -26.72 9.04 -3.25
C CYS A 603 -26.49 9.94 -2.02
N GLU A 604 -26.31 9.34 -0.84
CA GLU A 604 -26.04 10.09 0.40
C GLU A 604 -24.55 10.42 0.56
N VAL A 605 -23.68 9.55 0.02
CA VAL A 605 -22.23 9.68 0.10
C VAL A 605 -21.64 9.48 -1.29
N ILE A 606 -20.74 10.36 -1.69
CA ILE A 606 -20.07 10.33 -3.00
C ILE A 606 -18.56 10.21 -2.81
N ILE A 607 -17.93 9.40 -3.66
CA ILE A 607 -16.49 9.32 -3.86
C ILE A 607 -16.10 9.97 -5.19
N VAL A 608 -15.04 10.78 -5.15
CA VAL A 608 -14.33 11.29 -6.34
C VAL A 608 -12.97 10.63 -6.39
N LYS A 609 -12.62 10.05 -7.54
CA LYS A 609 -11.31 9.43 -7.80
C LYS A 609 -10.82 9.71 -9.22
N ALA A 610 -9.51 9.75 -9.40
CA ALA A 610 -8.88 9.83 -10.71
C ALA A 610 -9.03 8.49 -11.46
N GLU A 611 -9.17 8.54 -12.77
CA GLU A 611 -9.30 7.35 -13.61
C GLU A 611 -8.02 6.51 -13.56
N LYS A 612 -6.87 7.11 -13.88
CA LYS A 612 -5.63 6.41 -14.19
C LYS A 612 -4.74 6.22 -12.94
N GLU A 613 -4.84 7.10 -11.94
CA GLU A 613 -4.03 7.00 -10.71
C GLU A 613 -4.55 5.91 -9.74
N SER A 614 -3.65 5.12 -9.16
CA SER A 614 -3.96 4.11 -8.14
C SER A 614 -3.59 4.56 -6.72
N GLY A 615 -4.15 3.91 -5.70
CA GLY A 615 -3.74 4.10 -4.30
C GLY A 615 -4.39 5.25 -3.52
N GLY A 616 -5.36 5.97 -4.09
CA GLY A 616 -6.24 6.89 -3.35
C GLY A 616 -5.63 8.26 -2.99
N ARG A 617 -4.43 8.59 -3.46
CA ARG A 617 -3.67 9.80 -3.10
C ARG A 617 -4.41 11.12 -3.42
N ARG A 618 -5.21 11.14 -4.49
CA ARG A 618 -6.12 12.27 -4.86
C ARG A 618 -7.61 11.92 -4.76
N SER A 619 -7.98 10.89 -4.00
CA SER A 619 -9.39 10.49 -3.84
C SER A 619 -10.04 11.15 -2.63
N LYS A 620 -11.34 11.41 -2.71
CA LYS A 620 -12.11 12.02 -1.61
C LYS A 620 -13.49 11.39 -1.49
N ILE A 621 -13.90 11.06 -0.27
CA ILE A 621 -15.24 10.56 0.06
C ILE A 621 -15.91 11.56 0.98
N LEU A 622 -17.09 12.08 0.62
CA LEU A 622 -17.85 13.02 1.43
C LEU A 622 -19.35 12.67 1.49
N PRO A 623 -20.00 12.85 2.65
CA PRO A 623 -21.45 12.85 2.74
C PRO A 623 -21.99 14.11 2.06
N VAL A 624 -22.88 13.94 1.09
CA VAL A 624 -23.45 15.04 0.29
C VAL A 624 -24.93 15.29 0.60
N ARG A 625 -25.60 14.32 1.23
CA ARG A 625 -27.01 14.42 1.62
C ARG A 625 -27.30 13.61 2.89
N ASP A 626 -28.12 14.17 3.77
CA ASP A 626 -28.77 13.47 4.89
C ASP A 626 -30.28 13.66 4.80
N GLY A 627 -31.01 12.58 4.55
CA GLY A 627 -32.45 12.64 4.29
C GLY A 627 -32.79 13.58 3.14
N LYS A 628 -33.45 14.71 3.42
CA LYS A 628 -33.81 15.72 2.42
C LYS A 628 -32.80 16.89 2.34
N ILE A 629 -31.81 16.94 3.21
CA ILE A 629 -30.88 18.07 3.37
C ILE A 629 -29.61 17.79 2.59
N PHE A 630 -29.18 18.74 1.74
CA PHE A 630 -27.92 18.67 1.00
C PHE A 630 -26.82 19.47 1.71
N TYR A 631 -25.61 18.91 1.77
CA TYR A 631 -24.43 19.59 2.32
C TYR A 631 -23.71 20.38 1.22
N ALA A 632 -24.03 21.67 1.09
CA ALA A 632 -23.54 22.51 0.00
C ALA A 632 -22.00 22.68 0.01
N ASP A 633 -21.40 22.83 1.20
CA ASP A 633 -19.95 22.92 1.40
C ASP A 633 -19.23 21.66 0.93
N LYS A 634 -19.76 20.47 1.27
CA LYS A 634 -19.20 19.18 0.86
C LYS A 634 -19.32 18.95 -0.63
N ILE A 635 -20.43 19.36 -1.23
CA ILE A 635 -20.61 19.32 -2.68
C ILE A 635 -19.55 20.20 -3.36
N GLU A 636 -19.32 21.41 -2.85
CA GLU A 636 -18.32 22.31 -3.43
C GLU A 636 -16.89 21.78 -3.30
N GLU A 637 -16.55 21.16 -2.17
CA GLU A 637 -15.25 20.49 -1.98
C GLU A 637 -15.03 19.38 -3.01
N LEU A 638 -16.06 18.57 -3.32
CA LEU A 638 -15.99 17.57 -4.39
C LEU A 638 -15.85 18.21 -5.78
N VAL A 639 -16.46 19.37 -6.03
CA VAL A 639 -16.33 20.12 -7.30
C VAL A 639 -14.89 20.57 -7.50
N GLU A 640 -14.27 21.16 -6.46
CA GLU A 640 -12.88 21.64 -6.52
C GLU A 640 -11.90 20.50 -6.78
N ILE A 641 -12.03 19.39 -6.04
CA ILE A 641 -11.16 18.22 -6.22
C ILE A 641 -11.36 17.61 -7.61
N SER A 642 -12.61 17.47 -8.07
CA SER A 642 -12.88 16.96 -9.42
C SER A 642 -12.27 17.86 -10.48
N TYR A 643 -12.42 19.18 -10.34
CA TYR A 643 -11.81 20.14 -11.27
C TYR A 643 -10.28 20.03 -11.27
N ASP A 644 -9.65 19.89 -10.09
CA ASP A 644 -8.20 19.79 -9.99
C ASP A 644 -7.65 18.51 -10.63
N ILE A 645 -8.27 17.36 -10.35
CA ILE A 645 -7.93 16.08 -11.01
C ILE A 645 -8.08 16.24 -12.53
N SER A 646 -9.19 16.84 -12.97
CA SER A 646 -9.55 16.98 -14.39
C SER A 646 -8.53 17.74 -15.24
N LYS A 647 -7.63 18.52 -14.63
CA LYS A 647 -6.53 19.20 -15.34
C LYS A 647 -5.49 18.22 -15.88
N THR A 648 -5.38 17.03 -15.27
CA THR A 648 -4.31 16.07 -15.57
C THR A 648 -4.83 14.67 -15.93
N ASP A 649 -6.03 14.31 -15.47
CA ASP A 649 -6.63 12.99 -15.65
C ASP A 649 -8.16 13.08 -15.81
N ASN A 650 -8.84 12.00 -16.17
CA ASN A 650 -10.31 11.92 -16.10
C ASN A 650 -10.75 11.67 -14.66
N VAL A 651 -12.01 11.99 -14.37
CA VAL A 651 -12.59 11.93 -13.03
C VAL A 651 -13.77 10.99 -13.00
N VAL A 652 -13.75 10.07 -12.04
CA VAL A 652 -14.87 9.20 -11.68
C VAL A 652 -15.58 9.81 -10.47
N ILE A 653 -16.88 10.09 -10.60
CA ILE A 653 -17.75 10.61 -9.54
C ILE A 653 -18.80 9.53 -9.26
N GLN A 654 -18.67 8.85 -8.12
CA GLN A 654 -19.37 7.58 -7.87
C GLN A 654 -20.03 7.54 -6.48
N GLU A 655 -21.08 6.74 -6.33
CA GLU A 655 -21.68 6.41 -5.03
C GLU A 655 -20.68 5.67 -4.13
N ALA A 656 -20.51 6.13 -2.89
CA ALA A 656 -19.73 5.41 -1.88
C ALA A 656 -20.64 4.43 -1.12
N ILE A 657 -20.53 3.14 -1.43
CA ILE A 657 -21.39 2.10 -0.84
C ILE A 657 -21.05 1.86 0.63
N LYS A 658 -22.08 1.88 1.49
CA LYS A 658 -21.96 1.55 2.92
C LYS A 658 -21.83 0.04 3.12
N SER A 659 -20.82 -0.37 3.89
CA SER A 659 -20.45 -1.78 4.09
C SER A 659 -21.13 -2.50 5.26
N ASN A 660 -21.85 -1.79 6.13
CA ASN A 660 -22.62 -2.34 7.28
C ASN A 660 -21.88 -3.46 8.06
N VAL A 661 -20.61 -3.19 8.40
CA VAL A 661 -19.68 -4.16 9.00
C VAL A 661 -20.26 -4.84 10.24
N ARG A 662 -20.92 -4.09 11.12
CA ARG A 662 -21.42 -4.61 12.41
C ARG A 662 -22.64 -5.51 12.23
N GLU A 663 -23.43 -5.29 11.20
CA GLU A 663 -24.56 -6.14 10.86
C GLU A 663 -24.11 -7.40 10.11
N LEU A 664 -23.10 -7.27 9.23
CA LEU A 664 -22.65 -8.34 8.35
C LEU A 664 -21.93 -9.49 9.07
N TYR A 665 -21.10 -9.14 10.05
CA TYR A 665 -20.21 -10.10 10.70
C TYR A 665 -20.80 -10.67 12.00
N THR A 666 -20.32 -11.85 12.41
CA THR A 666 -20.65 -12.43 13.72
C THR A 666 -19.98 -11.65 14.85
N ASN A 667 -20.59 -11.65 16.04
CA ASN A 667 -20.00 -11.02 17.23
C ASN A 667 -18.59 -11.57 17.52
N LYS A 668 -18.38 -12.88 17.37
CA LYS A 668 -17.06 -13.51 17.54
C LYS A 668 -16.00 -12.87 16.62
N PHE A 669 -16.32 -12.67 15.35
CA PHE A 669 -15.38 -12.05 14.42
C PHE A 669 -15.18 -10.55 14.69
N LEU A 670 -16.22 -9.84 15.13
CA LEU A 670 -16.11 -8.43 15.55
C LEU A 670 -15.18 -8.26 16.75
N GLU A 671 -15.18 -9.18 17.72
CA GLU A 671 -14.21 -9.15 18.82
C GLU A 671 -12.78 -9.40 18.33
N THR A 672 -12.56 -10.42 17.48
CA THR A 672 -11.24 -10.63 16.85
C THR A 672 -10.76 -9.42 16.05
N LEU A 673 -11.69 -8.71 15.38
CA LEU A 673 -11.39 -7.46 14.68
C LEU A 673 -10.90 -6.38 15.64
N LYS A 674 -11.62 -6.15 16.75
CA LYS A 674 -11.24 -5.17 17.78
C LYS A 674 -9.87 -5.49 18.33
N GLU A 675 -9.65 -6.73 18.75
CA GLU A 675 -8.36 -7.22 19.29
C GLU A 675 -7.21 -6.95 18.33
N ARG A 676 -7.40 -7.30 17.05
CA ARG A 676 -6.34 -7.16 16.05
C ARG A 676 -6.05 -5.70 15.71
N PHE A 677 -7.04 -4.83 15.65
CA PHE A 677 -6.82 -3.39 15.44
C PHE A 677 -6.13 -2.75 16.65
N ILE A 678 -6.45 -3.18 17.87
CA ILE A 678 -5.74 -2.74 19.07
C ILE A 678 -4.28 -3.22 19.00
N ARG A 679 -4.06 -4.53 18.80
CA ARG A 679 -2.72 -5.13 18.79
C ARG A 679 -1.83 -4.59 17.67
N GLU A 680 -2.35 -4.52 16.45
CA GLU A 680 -1.54 -4.24 15.26
C GLU A 680 -1.54 -2.76 14.85
N LEU A 681 -2.47 -1.93 15.35
CA LEU A 681 -2.54 -0.50 15.02
C LEU A 681 -2.54 0.42 16.25
N GLY A 682 -2.74 -0.11 17.46
CA GLY A 682 -3.00 0.70 18.66
C GLY A 682 -4.33 1.46 18.58
N ILE A 683 -5.26 0.99 17.75
CA ILE A 683 -6.58 1.63 17.55
C ILE A 683 -7.62 0.86 18.34
N GLY A 684 -8.17 1.49 19.38
CA GLY A 684 -9.41 1.04 19.99
C GLY A 684 -10.56 1.22 19.00
N ILE A 685 -11.16 0.12 18.56
CA ILE A 685 -12.44 0.17 17.81
C ILE A 685 -13.57 0.18 18.84
N ASP A 686 -14.13 1.36 19.10
CA ASP A 686 -15.35 1.50 19.89
C ASP A 686 -16.58 1.12 19.06
N VAL A 687 -17.73 0.97 19.73
CA VAL A 687 -19.01 0.59 19.11
C VAL A 687 -19.43 1.57 18.01
N ASP A 688 -19.01 2.84 18.06
CA ASP A 688 -19.38 3.87 17.08
C ASP A 688 -18.30 4.21 16.05
N ALA A 689 -17.11 3.60 16.13
CA ALA A 689 -16.06 3.86 15.15
C ALA A 689 -16.51 3.47 13.72
N PRO A 690 -16.36 4.33 12.70
CA PRO A 690 -16.72 3.97 11.33
C PRO A 690 -15.81 2.83 10.85
N LEU A 691 -16.44 1.75 10.39
CA LEU A 691 -15.74 0.60 9.81
C LEU A 691 -16.17 0.45 8.36
N PHE A 692 -15.19 0.20 7.52
CA PHE A 692 -15.36 -0.05 6.10
C PHE A 692 -14.90 -1.46 5.79
N SER A 693 -15.66 -2.17 4.96
CA SER A 693 -15.27 -3.50 4.52
C SER A 693 -15.68 -3.78 3.08
N TYR A 694 -14.83 -4.51 2.39
CA TYR A 694 -15.11 -5.10 1.08
C TYR A 694 -14.53 -6.53 1.03
N PHE A 695 -15.04 -7.30 0.09
CA PHE A 695 -14.61 -8.65 -0.22
C PHE A 695 -13.80 -8.63 -1.50
N ARG A 696 -12.78 -9.45 -1.54
CA ARG A 696 -11.91 -9.58 -2.68
C ARG A 696 -11.82 -11.03 -3.07
N VAL A 697 -12.07 -11.31 -4.35
CA VAL A 697 -12.04 -12.67 -4.90
C VAL A 697 -11.03 -12.74 -6.01
N ILE A 698 -10.11 -13.69 -5.90
CA ILE A 698 -9.13 -13.96 -6.95
C ILE A 698 -9.60 -15.17 -7.75
N LEU A 699 -9.91 -14.96 -9.02
CA LEU A 699 -10.33 -16.00 -9.96
C LEU A 699 -9.22 -16.36 -10.94
N MET A 700 -9.13 -17.65 -11.24
CA MET A 700 -8.26 -18.20 -12.30
C MET A 700 -9.09 -18.97 -13.32
N LYS A 701 -8.84 -18.73 -14.62
CA LYS A 701 -9.48 -19.46 -15.70
C LYS A 701 -8.69 -20.73 -16.03
N ARG A 702 -9.31 -21.90 -15.90
CA ARG A 702 -8.72 -23.18 -16.33
C ARG A 702 -8.70 -23.28 -17.86
N PRO A 703 -7.87 -24.16 -18.44
CA PRO A 703 -7.93 -24.47 -19.86
C PRO A 703 -9.25 -25.07 -20.35
N SER A 704 -10.12 -25.53 -19.45
CA SER A 704 -11.51 -25.95 -19.73
C SER A 704 -12.46 -24.77 -19.94
N GLY A 705 -12.06 -23.55 -19.57
CA GLY A 705 -12.90 -22.35 -19.56
C GLY A 705 -13.61 -22.08 -18.24
N GLU A 706 -13.50 -22.98 -17.26
CA GLU A 706 -14.04 -22.82 -15.91
C GLU A 706 -13.24 -21.76 -15.11
N PHE A 707 -13.95 -20.91 -14.36
CA PHE A 707 -13.34 -19.96 -13.42
C PHE A 707 -13.31 -20.55 -12.01
N ILE A 708 -12.12 -20.65 -11.43
CA ILE A 708 -11.89 -21.19 -10.09
C ILE A 708 -11.51 -20.07 -9.14
N PRO A 709 -12.23 -19.90 -8.02
CA PRO A 709 -11.81 -19.02 -6.94
C PRO A 709 -10.60 -19.61 -6.23
N THR A 710 -9.50 -18.87 -6.24
CA THR A 710 -8.26 -19.24 -5.55
C THR A 710 -8.16 -18.61 -4.18
N HIS A 711 -8.78 -17.44 -3.98
CA HIS A 711 -8.74 -16.72 -2.73
C HIS A 711 -10.08 -16.04 -2.48
N TYR A 712 -10.54 -16.13 -1.24
CA TYR A 712 -11.56 -15.24 -0.71
C TYR A 712 -10.97 -14.43 0.44
N ILE A 713 -11.02 -13.11 0.27
CA ILE A 713 -10.40 -12.16 1.18
C ILE A 713 -11.46 -11.19 1.65
N THR A 714 -11.42 -10.84 2.93
CA THR A 714 -12.15 -9.75 3.52
C THR A 714 -11.16 -8.68 3.95
N VAL A 715 -11.36 -7.45 3.49
CA VAL A 715 -10.60 -6.30 3.97
C VAL A 715 -11.49 -5.49 4.90
N VAL A 716 -10.98 -5.11 6.07
CA VAL A 716 -11.66 -4.23 7.02
C VAL A 716 -10.75 -3.06 7.36
N SER A 717 -11.29 -1.85 7.43
CA SER A 717 -10.54 -0.61 7.69
C SER A 717 -11.30 0.34 8.60
N SER A 718 -10.57 1.16 9.35
CA SER A 718 -11.11 2.29 10.13
C SER A 718 -11.23 3.59 9.31
N ALA A 719 -10.73 3.61 8.08
CA ALA A 719 -10.85 4.72 7.14
C ALA A 719 -11.43 4.25 5.80
N ALA A 720 -12.28 5.10 5.21
CA ALA A 720 -13.01 4.81 3.97
C ALA A 720 -12.09 4.68 2.75
N ILE A 721 -11.00 5.46 2.75
CA ILE A 721 -9.89 5.34 1.80
C ILE A 721 -8.70 4.81 2.60
N ALA A 722 -8.43 3.51 2.49
CA ALA A 722 -7.27 2.90 3.11
C ALA A 722 -6.80 1.72 2.29
N ASN A 723 -5.52 1.72 1.93
CA ASN A 723 -4.87 0.54 1.38
C ASN A 723 -4.52 -0.43 2.52
N VAL A 724 -4.38 -1.72 2.19
CA VAL A 724 -3.78 -2.70 3.11
C VAL A 724 -2.37 -2.21 3.46
N GLY A 725 -2.10 -1.95 4.74
CA GLY A 725 -0.87 -1.32 5.24
C GLY A 725 -1.02 0.14 5.70
N GLN A 726 -2.05 0.87 5.22
CA GLN A 726 -2.36 2.26 5.61
C GLN A 726 -3.68 2.35 6.40
N GLY A 727 -3.86 1.46 7.38
CA GLY A 727 -5.03 1.42 8.27
C GLY A 727 -6.07 0.33 7.95
N GLY A 728 -5.98 -0.31 6.78
CA GLY A 728 -6.74 -1.53 6.44
C GLY A 728 -6.08 -2.81 6.97
N ARG A 729 -6.89 -3.84 7.23
CA ARG A 729 -6.48 -5.17 7.65
C ARG A 729 -7.14 -6.25 6.81
N LEU A 730 -6.32 -7.21 6.39
CA LEU A 730 -6.72 -8.33 5.55
C LEU A 730 -7.04 -9.54 6.43
N PHE A 731 -8.22 -10.12 6.23
CA PHE A 731 -8.68 -11.35 6.83
C PHE A 731 -9.02 -12.33 5.71
N GLU A 732 -8.78 -13.61 5.92
CA GLU A 732 -9.38 -14.63 5.07
C GLU A 732 -10.91 -14.57 5.24
N TYR A 733 -11.65 -14.62 4.14
CA TYR A 733 -13.09 -14.80 4.19
C TYR A 733 -13.41 -16.25 4.51
N ARG A 734 -14.24 -16.45 5.54
CA ARG A 734 -14.81 -17.75 5.87
C ARG A 734 -16.23 -17.54 6.34
N ASP A 735 -17.11 -18.48 6.02
CA ASP A 735 -18.54 -18.33 6.26
C ASP A 735 -18.92 -18.19 7.73
N GLU A 736 -18.17 -18.81 8.65
CA GLU A 736 -18.37 -18.67 10.09
C GLU A 736 -18.17 -17.24 10.60
N LYS A 737 -17.48 -16.38 9.83
CA LYS A 737 -17.32 -14.95 10.16
C LYS A 737 -18.55 -14.14 9.79
N ILE A 738 -19.39 -14.65 8.90
CA ILE A 738 -20.59 -13.97 8.42
C ILE A 738 -21.78 -14.34 9.29
N ASN A 739 -22.59 -13.35 9.63
CA ASN A 739 -23.87 -13.54 10.30
C ASN A 739 -24.72 -14.56 9.53
N VAL A 740 -25.27 -15.54 10.24
CA VAL A 740 -26.01 -16.67 9.67
C VAL A 740 -27.14 -16.23 8.74
N LYS A 741 -27.78 -15.08 9.03
CA LYS A 741 -28.84 -14.48 8.19
C LYS A 741 -28.38 -14.17 6.77
N TYR A 742 -27.12 -13.78 6.60
CA TYR A 742 -26.61 -13.24 5.33
C TYR A 742 -25.65 -14.19 4.61
N ARG A 743 -25.12 -15.19 5.32
CA ARG A 743 -24.07 -16.11 4.87
C ARG A 743 -24.37 -16.77 3.52
N GLU A 744 -25.50 -17.47 3.41
CA GLU A 744 -25.86 -18.22 2.19
C GLU A 744 -26.01 -17.29 0.97
N ASP A 745 -26.69 -16.16 1.17
CA ASP A 745 -26.89 -15.19 0.10
C ASP A 745 -25.60 -14.52 -0.33
N LEU A 746 -24.71 -14.18 0.62
CA LEU A 746 -23.40 -13.64 0.30
C LEU A 746 -22.57 -14.60 -0.53
N ARG A 747 -22.42 -15.86 -0.08
CA ARG A 747 -21.63 -16.86 -0.80
C ARG A 747 -22.16 -17.05 -2.23
N ARG A 748 -23.47 -17.26 -2.37
CA ARG A 748 -24.12 -17.46 -3.67
C ARG A 748 -23.98 -16.23 -4.58
N GLU A 749 -24.10 -15.02 -4.04
CA GLU A 749 -23.90 -13.81 -4.83
C GLU A 749 -22.44 -13.69 -5.29
N MET A 750 -21.46 -13.93 -4.43
CA MET A 750 -20.03 -13.89 -4.79
C MET A 750 -19.70 -14.90 -5.91
N GLU A 751 -20.16 -16.15 -5.79
CA GLU A 751 -19.99 -17.19 -6.81
C GLU A 751 -20.63 -16.82 -8.16
N ARG A 752 -21.74 -16.07 -8.13
CA ARG A 752 -22.44 -15.61 -9.34
C ARG A 752 -21.75 -14.40 -9.97
N VAL A 753 -21.48 -13.36 -9.19
CA VAL A 753 -21.03 -12.06 -9.73
C VAL A 753 -19.59 -12.12 -10.22
N SER A 754 -18.72 -12.88 -9.55
CA SER A 754 -17.29 -12.85 -9.89
C SER A 754 -17.02 -13.40 -11.30
N PRO A 755 -17.48 -14.60 -11.69
CA PRO A 755 -17.29 -15.09 -13.06
C PRO A 755 -18.12 -14.32 -14.10
N SER A 756 -19.31 -13.83 -13.74
CA SER A 756 -20.17 -13.07 -14.65
C SER A 756 -19.53 -11.73 -15.04
N SER A 757 -18.84 -11.09 -14.08
CA SER A 757 -18.13 -9.83 -14.33
C SER A 757 -16.99 -10.02 -15.34
N ILE A 758 -16.13 -11.03 -15.13
CA ILE A 758 -15.02 -11.34 -16.04
C ILE A 758 -15.52 -11.61 -17.46
N LYS A 759 -16.60 -12.39 -17.62
CA LYS A 759 -17.17 -12.68 -18.93
C LYS A 759 -17.65 -11.42 -19.66
N ALA A 760 -18.23 -10.47 -18.93
CA ALA A 760 -18.67 -9.19 -19.49
C ALA A 760 -17.47 -8.31 -19.87
N GLU A 761 -16.45 -8.26 -19.01
CA GLU A 761 -15.18 -7.57 -19.29
C GLU A 761 -14.49 -8.15 -20.53
N GLU A 762 -14.33 -9.48 -20.64
CA GLU A 762 -13.77 -10.14 -21.84
C GLU A 762 -14.53 -9.72 -23.11
N LYS A 763 -15.87 -9.68 -23.05
CA LYS A 763 -16.72 -9.25 -24.17
C LYS A 763 -16.51 -7.78 -24.52
N TYR A 764 -16.46 -6.89 -23.52
CA TYR A 764 -16.22 -5.47 -23.75
C TYR A 764 -14.84 -5.22 -24.34
N ILE A 765 -13.81 -5.86 -23.76
CA ILE A 765 -12.41 -5.73 -24.17
C ILE A 765 -12.26 -6.13 -25.64
N LYS A 766 -12.83 -7.28 -26.02
CA LYS A 766 -12.84 -7.72 -27.41
C LYS A 766 -13.42 -6.65 -28.35
N ASN A 767 -14.59 -6.11 -28.01
CA ASN A 767 -15.32 -5.17 -28.86
C ASN A 767 -14.72 -3.74 -28.87
N ASN A 768 -13.94 -3.36 -27.86
CA ASN A 768 -13.43 -2.00 -27.67
C ASN A 768 -11.89 -1.91 -27.68
N ARG A 769 -11.21 -2.96 -28.15
CA ARG A 769 -9.75 -3.10 -28.13
C ARG A 769 -9.00 -1.84 -28.51
N ARG A 770 -9.32 -1.26 -29.67
CA ARG A 770 -8.61 -0.08 -30.21
C ARG A 770 -8.67 1.10 -29.25
N LYS A 771 -9.87 1.41 -28.75
CA LYS A 771 -10.10 2.47 -27.76
C LYS A 771 -9.29 2.22 -26.48
N ILE A 772 -9.25 0.97 -26.01
CA ILE A 772 -8.52 0.60 -24.79
C ILE A 772 -7.02 0.84 -24.97
N ILE A 773 -6.45 0.35 -26.06
CA ILE A 773 -5.03 0.50 -26.39
C ILE A 773 -4.66 1.98 -26.53
N GLU A 774 -5.41 2.75 -27.34
CA GLU A 774 -5.14 4.18 -27.55
C GLU A 774 -5.12 4.95 -26.23
N SER A 775 -6.11 4.70 -25.36
CA SER A 775 -6.20 5.34 -24.04
C SER A 775 -5.01 5.01 -23.12
N TYR A 776 -4.49 3.79 -23.21
CA TYR A 776 -3.35 3.33 -22.40
C TYR A 776 -2.02 3.89 -22.92
N LEU A 777 -1.85 3.98 -24.25
CA LEU A 777 -0.65 4.53 -24.88
C LEU A 777 -0.47 6.03 -24.63
N GLU A 778 -1.54 6.78 -24.30
CA GLU A 778 -1.42 8.16 -23.81
C GLU A 778 -0.61 8.27 -22.51
N LEU A 779 -0.66 7.23 -21.66
CA LEU A 779 0.08 7.15 -20.41
C LEU A 779 1.44 6.48 -20.59
N HIS A 780 1.46 5.44 -21.41
CA HIS A 780 2.61 4.57 -21.62
C HIS A 780 3.06 4.60 -23.09
N PRO A 781 3.50 5.75 -23.62
CA PRO A 781 3.91 5.90 -25.01
C PRO A 781 5.10 5.01 -25.38
N GLU A 782 5.87 4.55 -24.39
CA GLU A 782 6.97 3.61 -24.55
C GLU A 782 6.55 2.30 -25.24
N PHE A 783 5.30 1.87 -25.08
CA PHE A 783 4.81 0.63 -25.69
C PHE A 783 4.32 0.79 -27.13
N ALA A 784 4.18 2.04 -27.63
CA ALA A 784 3.52 2.32 -28.91
C ALA A 784 4.13 1.57 -30.11
N LYS A 785 5.44 1.32 -30.10
CA LYS A 785 6.15 0.65 -31.21
C LYS A 785 5.90 -0.86 -31.30
N GLY A 786 5.37 -1.51 -30.26
CA GLY A 786 5.23 -2.97 -30.18
C GLY A 786 3.79 -3.48 -30.11
N VAL A 787 2.80 -2.59 -30.01
CA VAL A 787 1.39 -2.96 -29.80
C VAL A 787 0.69 -3.32 -31.09
N SER A 788 -0.12 -4.38 -31.03
CA SER A 788 -1.01 -4.80 -32.11
C SER A 788 -2.44 -4.39 -31.85
N PHE A 789 -3.05 -3.75 -32.84
CA PHE A 789 -4.48 -3.43 -32.85
C PHE A 789 -5.37 -4.56 -33.39
N GLU A 790 -4.77 -5.60 -33.97
CA GLU A 790 -5.50 -6.77 -34.47
C GLU A 790 -5.78 -7.78 -33.35
N GLU A 791 -6.90 -8.50 -33.49
CA GLU A 791 -7.24 -9.65 -32.64
C GLU A 791 -6.17 -10.74 -32.78
N LYS A 792 -5.69 -11.26 -31.64
CA LYS A 792 -4.73 -12.36 -31.61
C LYS A 792 -5.24 -13.50 -30.77
N VAL A 793 -5.22 -14.69 -31.36
CA VAL A 793 -5.38 -15.96 -30.65
C VAL A 793 -4.07 -16.72 -30.83
N ASN A 794 -3.42 -17.05 -29.72
CA ASN A 794 -2.19 -17.80 -29.78
C ASN A 794 -2.45 -19.29 -30.12
N LYS A 795 -1.38 -20.04 -30.37
CA LYS A 795 -1.48 -21.44 -30.82
C LYS A 795 -2.08 -22.40 -29.79
N ILE A 796 -2.15 -21.99 -28.52
CA ILE A 796 -2.82 -22.75 -27.44
C ILE A 796 -4.30 -22.36 -27.27
N GLY A 797 -4.84 -21.49 -28.13
CA GLY A 797 -6.24 -21.07 -28.10
C GLY A 797 -6.56 -19.98 -27.06
N VAL A 798 -5.55 -19.32 -26.50
CA VAL A 798 -5.76 -18.15 -25.62
C VAL A 798 -5.79 -16.90 -26.49
N ALA A 799 -6.95 -16.25 -26.50
CA ALA A 799 -7.09 -14.93 -27.06
C ALA A 799 -6.46 -13.88 -26.15
N ASP A 800 -5.95 -12.80 -26.71
CA ASP A 800 -5.31 -11.73 -25.94
C ASP A 800 -6.29 -10.85 -25.13
N TRP A 801 -7.60 -10.98 -25.37
CA TRP A 801 -8.67 -10.43 -24.53
C TRP A 801 -9.13 -11.38 -23.42
N ASN A 802 -8.64 -12.63 -23.36
CA ASN A 802 -9.01 -13.54 -22.28
C ASN A 802 -8.36 -13.12 -20.97
N ILE A 803 -9.16 -13.11 -19.90
CA ILE A 803 -8.70 -12.81 -18.55
C ILE A 803 -8.43 -14.14 -17.86
N LEU A 804 -7.15 -14.52 -17.75
CA LEU A 804 -6.75 -15.75 -17.06
C LEU A 804 -6.75 -15.60 -15.55
N TYR A 805 -6.53 -14.38 -15.05
CA TYR A 805 -6.45 -14.01 -13.65
C TYR A 805 -7.11 -12.66 -13.43
N GLU A 806 -7.96 -12.57 -12.40
CA GLU A 806 -8.45 -11.30 -11.88
C GLU A 806 -8.55 -11.37 -10.36
N MET A 807 -8.19 -10.27 -9.69
CA MET A 807 -8.55 -10.00 -8.31
C MET A 807 -9.63 -8.89 -8.27
N GLY A 808 -10.89 -9.28 -8.09
CA GLY A 808 -12.03 -8.34 -8.11
C GLY A 808 -12.45 -7.89 -6.70
N ASP A 809 -12.85 -6.63 -6.55
CA ASP A 809 -13.38 -6.05 -5.31
C ASP A 809 -14.90 -5.90 -5.31
N TYR A 810 -15.51 -6.30 -4.20
CA TYR A 810 -16.95 -6.48 -4.06
C TYR A 810 -17.47 -5.95 -2.72
N ILE A 811 -18.61 -5.26 -2.70
CA ILE A 811 -19.30 -4.87 -1.46
C ILE A 811 -20.73 -5.41 -1.44
N PRO A 812 -21.18 -6.03 -0.33
CA PRO A 812 -22.57 -6.41 -0.17
C PRO A 812 -23.46 -5.20 0.10
N VAL A 813 -24.58 -5.15 -0.61
CA VAL A 813 -25.65 -4.17 -0.42
C VAL A 813 -26.85 -4.88 0.17
N PHE A 814 -27.21 -4.49 1.39
CA PHE A 814 -28.33 -5.07 2.12
C PHE A 814 -29.66 -4.70 1.45
N LEU A 815 -30.51 -5.70 1.25
CA LEU A 815 -31.87 -5.55 0.72
C LEU A 815 -32.92 -5.48 1.86
N VAL A 816 -32.48 -5.77 3.09
CA VAL A 816 -33.24 -5.66 4.33
C VAL A 816 -32.69 -4.56 5.23
N ASN A 817 -33.52 -4.06 6.15
CA ASN A 817 -33.09 -3.16 7.22
C ASN A 817 -32.71 -3.94 8.50
N ARG A 818 -32.35 -3.22 9.57
CA ARG A 818 -31.98 -3.80 10.88
C ARG A 818 -33.10 -4.57 11.58
N ASN A 819 -34.35 -4.36 11.17
CA ASN A 819 -35.53 -5.06 11.70
C ASN A 819 -35.90 -6.30 10.87
N ASP A 820 -34.99 -6.75 9.98
CA ASP A 820 -35.17 -7.84 9.02
C ASP A 820 -36.25 -7.57 7.95
N GLU A 821 -36.72 -6.33 7.83
CA GLU A 821 -37.76 -5.96 6.86
C GLU A 821 -37.13 -5.74 5.49
N VAL A 822 -37.74 -6.29 4.45
CA VAL A 822 -37.34 -6.01 3.07
C VAL A 822 -37.60 -4.54 2.78
N VAL A 823 -36.59 -3.82 2.30
CA VAL A 823 -36.67 -2.40 1.95
C VAL A 823 -36.43 -2.14 0.45
N LYS A 824 -35.77 -3.07 -0.24
CA LYS A 824 -35.54 -3.01 -1.69
C LYS A 824 -35.33 -4.40 -2.27
N VAL A 825 -35.44 -4.52 -3.58
CA VAL A 825 -35.07 -5.72 -4.35
C VAL A 825 -33.99 -5.36 -5.36
N TYR A 826 -33.17 -6.34 -5.75
CA TYR A 826 -32.24 -6.19 -6.87
C TYR A 826 -32.81 -6.90 -8.08
N ASP A 827 -33.00 -6.14 -9.16
CA ASP A 827 -33.35 -6.69 -10.46
C ASP A 827 -32.09 -6.92 -11.28
N GLU A 828 -31.76 -8.19 -11.46
CA GLU A 828 -30.56 -8.65 -12.18
C GLU A 828 -30.66 -8.41 -13.68
N GLU A 829 -31.87 -8.38 -14.27
CA GLU A 829 -32.04 -8.20 -15.71
C GLU A 829 -31.79 -6.74 -16.14
N ASN A 830 -32.24 -5.79 -15.31
CA ASN A 830 -32.03 -4.36 -15.57
C ASN A 830 -30.89 -3.77 -14.73
N GLU A 831 -30.21 -4.57 -13.91
CA GLU A 831 -29.06 -4.20 -13.07
C GLU A 831 -29.36 -3.05 -12.08
N VAL A 832 -30.59 -2.98 -11.56
CA VAL A 832 -31.04 -1.87 -10.70
C VAL A 832 -31.54 -2.33 -9.34
N PHE A 833 -31.25 -1.52 -8.33
CA PHE A 833 -31.88 -1.62 -7.01
C PHE A 833 -33.22 -0.87 -7.01
N ILE A 834 -34.31 -1.56 -6.68
CA ILE A 834 -35.67 -1.03 -6.67
C ILE A 834 -36.14 -0.91 -5.21
N PRO A 835 -36.26 0.30 -4.64
CA PRO A 835 -36.82 0.50 -3.30
C PRO A 835 -38.30 0.12 -3.26
N LEU A 836 -38.75 -0.48 -2.15
CA LEU A 836 -40.16 -0.77 -1.93
C LEU A 836 -40.97 0.48 -1.54
N SER A 837 -40.32 1.49 -0.96
CA SER A 837 -40.95 2.73 -0.49
C SER A 837 -41.03 3.84 -1.56
N LYS A 838 -40.32 3.70 -2.69
CA LYS A 838 -40.31 4.67 -3.78
C LYS A 838 -40.87 4.04 -5.04
N ASN A 839 -41.95 4.60 -5.56
CA ASN A 839 -42.43 4.28 -6.90
C ASN A 839 -41.39 4.77 -7.93
N VAL A 840 -40.61 3.87 -8.51
CA VAL A 840 -39.54 4.21 -9.48
C VAL A 840 -40.12 4.32 -10.90
N ARG A 841 -39.74 5.37 -11.64
CA ARG A 841 -40.04 5.53 -13.07
C ARG A 841 -39.02 4.75 -13.90
N HIS A 842 -39.49 4.02 -14.90
CA HIS A 842 -38.61 3.35 -15.87
C HIS A 842 -38.36 4.25 -17.08
N GLY A 843 -37.10 4.42 -17.51
CA GLY A 843 -36.76 4.88 -18.86
C GLY A 843 -37.36 6.22 -19.33
N GLY A 844 -37.39 7.25 -18.48
CA GLY A 844 -37.60 8.64 -18.95
C GLY A 844 -38.95 8.97 -19.61
N SER A 845 -39.95 8.11 -19.57
CA SER A 845 -41.33 8.44 -20.00
C SER A 845 -42.35 8.14 -18.90
N THR A 846 -43.38 8.99 -18.82
CA THR A 846 -44.31 9.13 -17.68
C THR A 846 -45.39 8.05 -17.59
N SER A 847 -45.14 6.83 -18.09
CA SER A 847 -46.14 5.74 -18.12
C SER A 847 -45.66 4.46 -17.42
N GLY A 848 -45.72 4.45 -16.09
CA GLY A 848 -45.65 3.22 -15.30
C GLY A 848 -44.74 3.32 -14.08
N MET A 849 -45.34 3.52 -12.90
CA MET A 849 -44.66 3.23 -11.64
C MET A 849 -44.39 1.72 -11.55
N ILE A 850 -43.15 1.33 -11.29
CA ILE A 850 -42.78 -0.06 -11.01
C ILE A 850 -43.41 -0.46 -9.66
N LYS A 851 -44.46 -1.29 -9.70
CA LYS A 851 -45.04 -1.91 -8.51
C LYS A 851 -44.43 -3.30 -8.31
N ILE A 852 -43.71 -3.50 -7.20
CA ILE A 852 -43.20 -4.79 -6.77
C ILE A 852 -44.23 -5.47 -5.87
N LYS A 853 -44.45 -6.77 -6.05
CA LYS A 853 -45.23 -7.61 -5.12
C LYS A 853 -44.34 -8.67 -4.51
N ILE A 854 -44.49 -8.89 -3.21
CA ILE A 854 -43.81 -9.96 -2.47
C ILE A 854 -44.82 -11.08 -2.23
N TYR A 855 -44.38 -12.32 -2.38
CA TYR A 855 -45.17 -13.53 -2.20
C TYR A 855 -44.49 -14.44 -1.18
N ASP A 856 -45.29 -15.18 -0.41
CA ASP A 856 -44.79 -16.32 0.37
C ASP A 856 -44.62 -17.59 -0.49
N ASP A 857 -44.21 -18.67 0.14
CA ASP A 857 -44.03 -20.00 -0.44
C ASP A 857 -45.34 -20.62 -0.98
N LYS A 858 -46.48 -20.25 -0.39
CA LYS A 858 -47.83 -20.60 -0.87
C LYS A 858 -48.31 -19.69 -2.00
N GLY A 859 -47.54 -18.69 -2.38
CA GLY A 859 -47.83 -17.76 -3.47
C GLY A 859 -48.83 -16.65 -3.12
N LYS A 860 -49.13 -16.43 -1.83
CA LYS A 860 -49.98 -15.33 -1.33
C LYS A 860 -49.16 -14.04 -1.20
N VAL A 861 -49.77 -12.92 -1.60
CA VAL A 861 -49.13 -11.60 -1.55
C VAL A 861 -48.96 -11.13 -0.10
N GLN A 862 -47.77 -10.63 0.22
CA GLN A 862 -47.38 -10.07 1.51
C GLN A 862 -47.29 -8.55 1.38
N ASN A 863 -47.96 -7.81 2.29
CA ASN A 863 -47.94 -6.35 2.31
C ASN A 863 -46.80 -5.85 3.23
N PRO A 864 -46.05 -4.80 2.85
CA PRO A 864 -45.04 -4.19 3.72
C PRO A 864 -45.61 -3.67 5.05
N PRO A 865 -44.84 -3.72 6.16
CA PRO A 865 -43.47 -4.24 6.25
C PRO A 865 -43.44 -5.77 6.18
N VAL A 866 -42.59 -6.33 5.31
CA VAL A 866 -42.42 -7.78 5.16
C VAL A 866 -41.07 -8.19 5.75
N LYS A 867 -41.08 -8.97 6.84
CA LYS A 867 -39.86 -9.54 7.40
C LYS A 867 -39.35 -10.70 6.55
N LEU A 868 -38.07 -10.71 6.21
CA LEU A 868 -37.41 -11.80 5.50
C LEU A 868 -36.99 -12.94 6.44
N PHE A 869 -36.79 -12.64 7.72
CA PHE A 869 -36.30 -13.59 8.72
C PHE A 869 -37.30 -13.79 9.87
N GLU A 870 -37.34 -15.01 10.38
CA GLU A 870 -37.97 -15.40 11.63
C GLU A 870 -36.87 -15.92 12.57
N GLY A 871 -36.44 -15.06 13.52
CA GLY A 871 -35.18 -15.27 14.22
C GLY A 871 -34.02 -15.23 13.21
N ASP A 872 -33.21 -16.29 13.19
CA ASP A 872 -32.11 -16.46 12.23
C ASP A 872 -32.51 -17.25 10.96
N LYS A 873 -33.75 -17.77 10.91
CA LYS A 873 -34.22 -18.57 9.79
C LYS A 873 -34.75 -17.67 8.68
N LYS A 874 -34.19 -17.81 7.48
CA LYS A 874 -34.67 -17.11 6.28
C LYS A 874 -36.00 -17.71 5.80
N ARG A 875 -37.01 -16.87 5.59
CA ARG A 875 -38.30 -17.25 5.01
C ARG A 875 -38.19 -17.44 3.50
N ASN A 876 -38.96 -18.38 2.96
CA ASN A 876 -39.07 -18.60 1.51
C ASN A 876 -40.01 -17.57 0.89
N LEU A 877 -39.48 -16.38 0.62
CA LEU A 877 -40.21 -15.29 -0.03
C LEU A 877 -39.75 -15.10 -1.48
N PHE A 878 -40.66 -14.58 -2.31
CA PHE A 878 -40.43 -14.30 -3.72
C PHE A 878 -40.92 -12.91 -4.09
N TRP A 879 -40.36 -12.28 -5.10
CA TRP A 879 -40.85 -11.02 -5.65
C TRP A 879 -41.11 -11.11 -7.15
N SER A 880 -42.04 -10.29 -7.64
CA SER A 880 -42.27 -10.10 -9.07
C SER A 880 -42.66 -8.65 -9.36
N TYR A 881 -42.50 -8.23 -10.61
CA TYR A 881 -43.23 -7.07 -11.12
C TYR A 881 -44.73 -7.36 -11.05
N ALA A 882 -45.54 -6.36 -10.70
CA ALA A 882 -46.99 -6.50 -10.63
C ALA A 882 -47.60 -6.93 -11.98
N ARG A 883 -46.95 -6.57 -13.10
CA ARG A 883 -47.33 -6.94 -14.47
C ARG A 883 -46.84 -8.34 -14.89
N GLU A 884 -45.89 -8.94 -14.17
CA GLU A 884 -45.25 -10.23 -14.50
C GLU A 884 -45.48 -11.28 -13.41
N LYS A 885 -46.74 -11.54 -13.05
CA LYS A 885 -47.10 -12.45 -11.92
C LYS A 885 -46.48 -13.86 -12.02
N LYS A 886 -46.18 -14.33 -13.24
CA LYS A 886 -45.61 -15.66 -13.50
C LYS A 886 -44.09 -15.72 -13.30
N LYS A 887 -43.38 -14.58 -13.30
CA LYS A 887 -41.92 -14.52 -13.17
C LYS A 887 -41.52 -14.15 -11.74
N LYS A 888 -41.71 -15.10 -10.81
CA LYS A 888 -41.37 -14.94 -9.40
C LYS A 888 -39.88 -15.23 -9.17
N ARG A 889 -39.17 -14.31 -8.53
CA ARG A 889 -37.75 -14.40 -8.20
C ARG A 889 -37.58 -14.58 -6.70
N LYS A 890 -36.70 -15.49 -6.25
CA LYS A 890 -36.46 -15.72 -4.81
C LYS A 890 -35.89 -14.46 -4.16
N MET A 891 -36.39 -14.10 -2.98
CA MET A 891 -35.89 -12.98 -2.20
C MET A 891 -34.49 -13.25 -1.68
N ARG A 892 -33.65 -12.21 -1.76
CA ARG A 892 -32.27 -12.18 -1.24
C ARG A 892 -32.22 -11.17 -0.08
N SER A 893 -31.38 -11.43 0.92
CA SER A 893 -31.12 -10.53 2.04
C SER A 893 -30.12 -9.43 1.66
N LEU A 894 -29.26 -9.72 0.69
CA LEU A 894 -28.30 -8.81 0.11
C LEU A 894 -28.07 -9.14 -1.37
N ALA A 895 -27.53 -8.17 -2.10
CA ALA A 895 -26.89 -8.39 -3.40
C ALA A 895 -25.44 -7.92 -3.32
N VAL A 896 -24.59 -8.30 -4.28
CA VAL A 896 -23.19 -7.88 -4.30
C VAL A 896 -22.93 -6.92 -5.46
N VAL A 897 -22.23 -5.83 -5.17
CA VAL A 897 -21.79 -4.82 -6.13
C VAL A 897 -20.30 -5.00 -6.38
N LYS A 898 -19.86 -5.00 -7.65
CA LYS A 898 -18.43 -4.98 -8.01
C LYS A 898 -17.96 -3.52 -8.06
N ILE A 899 -16.80 -3.21 -7.48
CA ILE A 899 -16.29 -1.84 -7.35
C ILE A 899 -15.19 -1.56 -8.36
N GLU A 900 -14.20 -2.44 -8.40
CA GLU A 900 -13.08 -2.34 -9.33
C GLU A 900 -12.39 -3.72 -9.49
N PRO A 901 -11.82 -4.00 -10.68
CA PRO A 901 -10.87 -5.07 -10.85
C PRO A 901 -9.47 -4.59 -10.44
N ASN A 902 -8.64 -5.51 -9.99
CA ASN A 902 -7.24 -5.25 -9.68
C ASN A 902 -6.38 -6.39 -10.25
N PRO A 903 -5.36 -6.10 -11.06
CA PRO A 903 -4.52 -7.15 -11.66
C PRO A 903 -3.26 -7.47 -10.83
N GLY A 904 -2.98 -6.74 -9.74
CA GLY A 904 -1.71 -6.81 -9.03
C GLY A 904 -1.52 -8.00 -8.09
N ALA A 905 -0.24 -8.32 -7.80
CA ALA A 905 0.17 -9.37 -6.86
C ALA A 905 0.17 -8.92 -5.38
N GLY A 906 -0.03 -7.62 -5.09
CA GLY A 906 0.30 -6.96 -3.81
C GLY A 906 -0.33 -7.53 -2.52
N LEU A 907 -1.25 -8.48 -2.61
CA LEU A 907 -1.89 -9.13 -1.45
C LEU A 907 -1.36 -10.52 -1.12
N TRP A 908 -0.48 -11.07 -1.94
CA TRP A 908 0.02 -12.43 -1.75
C TRP A 908 0.75 -12.61 -0.43
N ARG A 909 1.68 -11.71 -0.11
CA ARG A 909 2.41 -11.75 1.16
C ARG A 909 1.47 -11.55 2.35
N PRO A 910 0.66 -10.48 2.42
CA PRO A 910 -0.31 -10.32 3.50
C PRO A 910 -1.26 -11.51 3.68
N HIS A 911 -1.68 -12.19 2.60
CA HIS A 911 -2.54 -13.37 2.68
C HIS A 911 -1.77 -14.61 3.15
N ASN A 912 -0.62 -14.91 2.53
CA ASN A 912 0.21 -16.07 2.84
C ASN A 912 0.66 -16.05 4.31
N ASP A 913 1.06 -14.88 4.83
CA ASP A 913 1.44 -14.75 6.24
C ASP A 913 0.29 -15.14 7.18
N ARG A 914 -0.97 -14.93 6.77
CA ARG A 914 -2.15 -15.34 7.56
C ARG A 914 -2.46 -16.82 7.42
N VAL A 915 -2.23 -17.39 6.24
CA VAL A 915 -2.35 -18.83 5.99
C VAL A 915 -1.33 -19.60 6.84
N LYS A 916 -0.07 -19.13 6.89
CA LYS A 916 0.99 -19.71 7.73
C LYS A 916 0.67 -19.64 9.23
N LEU A 917 0.22 -18.47 9.71
CA LEU A 917 -0.21 -18.31 11.10
C LEU A 917 -1.37 -19.25 11.50
N ALA A 918 -2.12 -19.76 10.53
CA ALA A 918 -3.18 -20.74 10.74
C ALA A 918 -2.70 -22.20 10.60
N GLY A 919 -1.39 -22.44 10.49
CA GLY A 919 -0.80 -23.78 10.34
C GLY A 919 -1.02 -24.42 8.97
N ARG A 920 -1.35 -23.63 7.94
CA ARG A 920 -1.68 -24.11 6.59
C ARG A 920 -0.60 -23.76 5.57
N ASP A 921 0.65 -23.99 5.96
CA ASP A 921 1.81 -23.68 5.13
C ASP A 921 1.69 -24.29 3.73
N GLY A 922 1.93 -23.48 2.70
CA GLY A 922 1.87 -23.94 1.30
C GLY A 922 0.50 -23.86 0.63
N GLU A 923 -0.54 -23.33 1.29
CA GLU A 923 -1.84 -23.10 0.66
C GLU A 923 -1.95 -21.77 -0.11
N GLY A 924 -1.05 -20.81 0.10
CA GLY A 924 -1.16 -19.41 -0.34
C GLY A 924 -1.46 -19.23 -1.85
N VAL A 925 -0.46 -18.96 -2.67
CA VAL A 925 -0.67 -18.74 -4.12
C VAL A 925 -0.55 -20.02 -4.95
N TYR A 926 -0.53 -21.18 -4.28
CA TYR A 926 -0.32 -22.49 -4.91
C TYR A 926 -1.30 -22.76 -6.06
N LEU A 927 -2.61 -22.54 -5.85
CA LEU A 927 -3.62 -22.83 -6.86
C LEU A 927 -3.49 -21.93 -8.10
N VAL A 928 -3.03 -20.69 -7.93
CA VAL A 928 -2.76 -19.76 -9.04
C VAL A 928 -1.70 -20.34 -9.98
N PHE A 929 -0.57 -20.79 -9.43
CA PHE A 929 0.50 -21.35 -10.24
C PHE A 929 0.24 -22.77 -10.72
N SER A 930 -0.55 -23.57 -9.97
CA SER A 930 -1.03 -24.87 -10.45
C SER A 930 -1.86 -24.70 -11.73
N ILE A 931 -2.84 -23.80 -11.73
CA ILE A 931 -3.71 -23.56 -12.91
C ILE A 931 -2.91 -22.92 -14.06
N LEU A 932 -1.98 -22.00 -13.76
CA LEU A 932 -1.08 -21.46 -14.79
C LEU A 932 -0.20 -22.57 -15.40
N GLY A 933 0.22 -23.54 -14.60
CA GLY A 933 0.97 -24.72 -15.06
C GLY A 933 0.17 -25.61 -16.01
N GLU A 934 -1.15 -25.72 -15.84
CA GLU A 934 -2.02 -26.42 -16.79
C GLU A 934 -2.01 -25.75 -18.17
N TRP A 935 -2.06 -24.41 -18.20
CA TRP A 935 -1.88 -23.64 -19.43
C TRP A 935 -0.46 -23.79 -20.00
N GLY A 936 0.56 -23.72 -19.14
CA GLY A 936 1.96 -23.90 -19.53
C GLY A 936 2.22 -25.29 -20.13
N LYS A 937 1.55 -26.33 -19.64
CA LYS A 937 1.62 -27.69 -20.21
C LYS A 937 1.15 -27.72 -21.66
N LYS A 938 0.00 -27.09 -21.97
CA LYS A 938 -0.49 -26.96 -23.36
C LYS A 938 0.55 -26.28 -24.26
N TYR A 939 1.19 -25.21 -23.77
CA TYR A 939 2.22 -24.51 -24.54
C TYR A 939 3.47 -25.37 -24.75
N LYS A 940 3.91 -26.07 -23.70
CA LYS A 940 5.04 -27.00 -23.74
C LYS A 940 4.85 -28.13 -24.76
N ASP A 941 3.66 -28.72 -24.83
CA ASP A 941 3.39 -29.81 -25.76
C ASP A 941 3.45 -29.33 -27.22
N LEU A 942 3.04 -28.10 -27.49
CA LEU A 942 3.20 -27.47 -28.81
C LEU A 942 4.65 -27.13 -29.17
N THR A 943 5.45 -26.69 -28.21
CA THR A 943 6.87 -26.39 -28.48
C THR A 943 7.70 -27.66 -28.64
N LYS A 944 7.28 -28.78 -28.03
CA LYS A 944 7.87 -30.11 -28.25
C LYS A 944 7.53 -30.74 -29.60
N SER A 945 6.31 -30.53 -30.11
CA SER A 945 5.87 -31.11 -31.40
C SER A 945 6.56 -30.46 -32.61
N LYS A 946 7.07 -29.23 -32.46
CA LYS A 946 7.98 -28.56 -33.40
C LYS A 946 9.43 -29.06 -33.28
N LYS A 947 9.68 -30.34 -33.54
CA LYS A 947 11.05 -30.83 -33.83
C LYS A 947 11.49 -30.36 -35.24
N SER A 948 11.87 -29.09 -35.37
CA SER A 948 12.85 -28.56 -36.35
C SER A 948 12.95 -27.03 -36.25
N ILE A 949 13.62 -26.48 -35.23
CA ILE A 949 14.26 -25.14 -35.31
C ILE A 949 15.60 -25.19 -34.59
#